data_AF-A0A6I1K748-F1
#
_entry.id   AF-A0A6I1K748-F1
#
_cell.length_a   1.000
_cell.length_b   1.000
_cell.length_c   1.000
_cell.angle_alpha   90.00
_cell.angle_beta   90.00
_cell.angle_gamma   90.00
#
_symmetry.space_group_name_H-M   'P 1'
#
loop_
_entity.id
_entity.type
_entity.pdbx_description
1 polymer ?
#
loop_
_entity_poly.entity_id
_entity_poly.type
_entity_poly.pdbx_seq_one_letter_code
_entity_poly.pdbx_strand_id
1 'polypeptide(L)'
;MIKRVLAWVDERTGLGRFAEAFLFQNLPGGSRWRYSWGTLLLYVFFLQAVTGFFLWTAYSPSTQTAWESIHFIQNEMTGGWLLRGLHHFGAQAFVVVLVLHLLQMVIYGVYRAPREVNFWLVLLLLPLAIAMSATGWLLPYDQHGFWASRVPIGIMGVTPVIGPWLQKIAMGGSSVGHHTLTHFLALHAGLLPLIVALVLGGHYYLNRKHGFADAPKDCGCPDEPYFPAQFLKDAAACLAVLIVLLGFVLVPLWQNPGAAPGVHLGAPADPSEQYSAARPEWFMLFLFQFLKYFPGGTEVWGAMVIPGLVMTVLALMPFVAKWKHGHRFNVLFIGVLAVGALTLTRIALVQDSKDETYLTAKEHDRRSAERMRQLVSERGIPPSGGAALLRDDPFTQGPKLFAKNCASCHRFDGHDGTGRMPLNTYTVRAGDTWESIAEYRFTKPEQLRDLNKSLGGRALKPGDQVTVYARPWAPDLKGFATREWLAGLMDPARVDGPRFFGGTKFKDGKMVKWVKKNCTSEKAGDLKKVIAALSAEARLKSQAGPDKADAELIKQGRALITGDFACTDCHSFGKKDPDATAPDLTGYGSRAWLLRFISNPNHADFYGKRNDRMPAFADKKILDAKQLGLLTDWLRGEWYVPPKNGTK
;
A
#
# COMPACT_ATOMS: atom_id res chain seq x y z
N MET A 1 -33.06 -48.42 21.16
CA MET A 1 -33.01 -48.20 19.71
C MET A 1 -31.67 -47.61 19.25
N ILE A 2 -31.26 -46.44 19.75
CA ILE A 2 -29.98 -45.78 19.41
C ILE A 2 -28.75 -46.69 19.58
N LYS A 3 -28.62 -47.41 20.71
CA LYS A 3 -27.49 -48.36 20.92
C LYS A 3 -27.44 -49.49 19.89
N ARG A 4 -28.60 -49.99 19.42
CA ARG A 4 -28.67 -51.04 18.39
C ARG A 4 -28.27 -50.49 17.02
N VAL A 5 -28.68 -49.26 16.69
CA VAL A 5 -28.26 -48.57 15.47
C VAL A 5 -26.76 -48.29 15.48
N LEU A 6 -26.21 -47.80 16.60
CA LEU A 6 -24.77 -47.56 16.75
C LEU A 6 -23.97 -48.87 16.63
N ALA A 7 -24.43 -49.96 17.24
CA ALA A 7 -23.78 -51.27 17.12
C ALA A 7 -23.85 -51.81 15.68
N TRP A 8 -24.99 -51.67 14.99
CA TRP A 8 -25.15 -52.06 13.59
C TRP A 8 -24.23 -51.27 12.66
N VAL A 9 -24.04 -49.97 12.92
CA VAL A 9 -23.12 -49.11 12.17
C VAL A 9 -21.66 -49.50 12.47
N ASP A 10 -21.31 -49.70 13.74
CA ASP A 10 -19.95 -50.08 14.14
C ASP A 10 -19.53 -51.44 13.57
N GLU A 11 -20.44 -52.41 13.54
CA GLU A 11 -20.20 -53.72 12.92
C GLU A 11 -19.81 -53.61 11.43
N ARG A 12 -20.44 -52.67 10.70
CA ARG A 12 -20.23 -52.48 9.25
C ARG A 12 -19.08 -51.54 8.91
N THR A 13 -18.83 -50.55 9.76
CA THR A 13 -17.87 -49.46 9.48
C THR A 13 -16.58 -49.60 10.28
N GLY A 14 -16.60 -50.32 11.40
CA GLY A 14 -15.48 -50.41 12.36
C GLY A 14 -15.14 -49.10 13.06
N LEU A 15 -15.99 -48.08 12.98
CA LEU A 15 -15.71 -46.73 13.48
C LEU A 15 -15.55 -46.67 15.01
N GLY A 16 -16.27 -47.51 15.75
CA GLY A 16 -16.16 -47.65 17.20
C GLY A 16 -14.81 -48.22 17.61
N ARG A 17 -14.34 -49.28 16.95
CA ARG A 17 -12.98 -49.81 17.17
C ARG A 17 -11.89 -48.79 16.87
N PHE A 18 -12.06 -47.99 15.81
CA PHE A 18 -11.15 -46.89 15.50
C PHE A 18 -11.17 -45.79 16.56
N ALA A 19 -12.36 -45.39 17.02
CA ALA A 19 -12.53 -44.38 18.05
C ALA A 19 -11.95 -44.83 19.40
N GLU A 20 -12.15 -46.09 19.79
CA GLU A 20 -11.58 -46.68 20.99
C GLU A 20 -10.05 -46.70 20.94
N ALA A 21 -9.48 -47.16 19.81
CA ALA A 21 -8.05 -47.13 19.58
C ALA A 21 -7.46 -45.70 19.56
N PHE A 22 -8.28 -44.67 19.29
CA PHE A 22 -7.89 -43.27 19.36
C PHE A 22 -7.95 -42.71 20.78
N LEU A 23 -9.09 -42.86 21.44
CA LEU A 23 -9.34 -42.29 22.76
C LEU A 23 -8.48 -42.94 23.85
N PHE A 24 -8.14 -44.22 23.71
CA PHE A 24 -7.40 -44.98 24.72
C PHE A 24 -5.96 -45.32 24.30
N GLN A 25 -5.38 -44.54 23.37
CA GLN A 25 -3.93 -44.63 23.13
C GLN A 25 -3.16 -44.21 24.39
N ASN A 26 -2.23 -45.05 24.84
CA ASN A 26 -1.40 -44.76 26.01
C ASN A 26 -0.41 -43.63 25.73
N LEU A 27 -0.29 -42.70 26.68
CA LEU A 27 0.66 -41.60 26.70
C LEU A 27 1.77 -41.88 27.70
N PRO A 28 3.02 -42.06 27.24
CA PRO A 28 4.17 -42.26 28.12
C PRO A 28 4.34 -41.10 29.10
N GLY A 29 4.37 -41.41 30.40
CA GLY A 29 4.56 -40.43 31.48
C GLY A 29 3.40 -39.45 31.66
N GLY A 30 2.18 -39.85 31.30
CA GLY A 30 0.93 -39.15 31.55
C GLY A 30 0.65 -37.96 30.63
N SER A 31 -0.51 -37.32 30.82
CA SER A 31 -0.94 -36.19 30.00
C SER A 31 -0.08 -34.91 30.21
N ARG A 32 0.38 -34.27 29.12
CA ARG A 32 1.27 -33.09 29.15
C ARG A 32 0.95 -32.09 28.02
N TRP A 33 1.12 -30.80 28.29
CA TRP A 33 0.93 -29.73 27.28
C TRP A 33 1.82 -29.86 26.04
N ARG A 34 3.01 -30.46 26.18
CA ARG A 34 3.92 -30.68 25.05
C ARG A 34 3.35 -31.61 23.98
N TYR A 35 2.39 -32.48 24.32
CA TYR A 35 1.77 -33.37 23.35
C TYR A 35 0.73 -32.64 22.47
N SER A 36 0.31 -31.43 22.86
CA SER A 36 -0.72 -30.67 22.15
C SER A 36 -0.23 -30.02 20.86
N TRP A 37 1.08 -29.87 20.63
CA TRP A 37 1.61 -29.17 19.44
C TRP A 37 1.21 -29.85 18.11
N GLY A 38 1.19 -31.17 18.05
CA GLY A 38 0.74 -31.91 16.86
C GLY A 38 -0.76 -31.72 16.61
N THR A 39 -1.57 -31.80 17.66
CA THR A 39 -3.02 -31.56 17.59
C THR A 39 -3.33 -30.12 17.17
N LEU A 40 -2.60 -29.14 17.70
CA LEU A 40 -2.72 -27.73 17.30
C LEU A 40 -2.41 -27.53 15.82
N LEU A 41 -1.38 -28.20 15.29
CA LEU A 41 -1.02 -28.07 13.87
C LEU A 41 -2.15 -28.59 12.97
N LEU A 42 -2.75 -29.73 13.32
CA LEU A 42 -3.91 -30.28 12.61
C LEU A 42 -5.14 -29.38 12.75
N TYR A 43 -5.40 -28.85 13.94
CA TYR A 43 -6.49 -27.91 14.21
C TYR A 43 -6.38 -26.64 13.35
N VAL A 44 -5.20 -26.01 13.34
CA VAL A 44 -4.99 -24.79 12.55
C VAL A 44 -5.05 -25.10 11.05
N PHE A 45 -4.52 -26.22 10.57
CA PHE A 45 -4.70 -26.63 9.18
C PHE A 45 -6.18 -26.80 8.80
N PHE A 46 -6.96 -27.47 9.66
CA PHE A 46 -8.39 -27.63 9.43
C PHE A 46 -9.12 -26.29 9.41
N LEU A 47 -8.79 -25.38 10.33
CA LEU A 47 -9.28 -24.00 10.32
C LEU A 47 -8.95 -23.30 9.00
N GLN A 48 -7.72 -23.43 8.48
CA GLN A 48 -7.32 -22.87 7.19
C GLN A 48 -8.10 -23.47 6.02
N ALA A 49 -8.27 -24.79 5.98
CA ALA A 49 -9.00 -25.47 4.92
C ALA A 49 -10.48 -25.07 4.88
N VAL A 50 -11.15 -25.04 6.04
CA VAL A 50 -12.56 -24.64 6.13
C VAL A 50 -12.74 -23.18 5.78
N THR A 51 -11.95 -22.28 6.39
CA THR A 51 -12.05 -20.84 6.10
C THR A 51 -11.71 -20.54 4.63
N GLY A 52 -10.68 -21.18 4.09
CA GLY A 52 -10.26 -21.02 2.70
C GLY A 52 -11.31 -21.50 1.70
N PHE A 53 -11.98 -22.63 1.97
CA PHE A 53 -13.08 -23.12 1.14
C PHE A 53 -14.21 -22.09 1.02
N PHE A 54 -14.69 -21.56 2.16
CA PHE A 54 -15.75 -20.55 2.13
C PHE A 54 -15.30 -19.23 1.49
N LEU A 55 -14.06 -18.80 1.71
CA LEU A 55 -13.51 -17.63 1.01
C LEU A 55 -13.46 -17.83 -0.50
N TRP A 56 -13.09 -19.03 -0.96
CA TRP A 56 -13.03 -19.37 -2.37
C TRP A 56 -14.40 -19.25 -3.06
N THR A 57 -15.50 -19.59 -2.36
CA THR A 57 -16.86 -19.45 -2.93
C THR A 57 -17.27 -18.00 -3.26
N ALA A 58 -16.61 -17.01 -2.66
CA ALA A 58 -16.89 -15.59 -2.85
C ALA A 58 -15.75 -14.84 -3.57
N TYR A 59 -14.69 -15.54 -3.99
CA TYR A 59 -13.50 -14.94 -4.57
C TYR A 59 -13.48 -15.01 -6.11
N SER A 60 -13.07 -13.93 -6.76
CA SER A 60 -12.98 -13.84 -8.23
C SER A 60 -11.54 -13.59 -8.71
N PRO A 61 -10.86 -14.57 -9.34
CA PRO A 61 -9.44 -14.45 -9.69
C PRO A 61 -9.21 -13.68 -11.01
N SER A 62 -9.34 -12.36 -10.98
CA SER A 62 -8.85 -11.52 -12.08
C SER A 62 -8.19 -10.24 -11.58
N THR A 63 -7.34 -9.61 -12.39
CA THR A 63 -6.70 -8.32 -12.02
C THR A 63 -7.71 -7.18 -11.85
N GLN A 64 -8.95 -7.35 -12.33
CA GLN A 64 -10.03 -6.39 -12.19
C GLN A 64 -10.91 -6.71 -10.97
N THR A 65 -11.14 -7.99 -10.66
CA THR A 65 -12.14 -8.46 -9.68
C THR A 65 -11.55 -9.02 -8.39
N ALA A 66 -10.25 -9.32 -8.32
CA ALA A 66 -9.66 -9.95 -7.13
C ALA A 66 -9.73 -9.04 -5.90
N TRP A 67 -9.22 -7.81 -6.02
CA TRP A 67 -9.30 -6.82 -4.95
C TRP A 67 -10.76 -6.49 -4.58
N GLU A 68 -11.64 -6.42 -5.57
CA GLU A 68 -13.07 -6.13 -5.41
C GLU A 68 -13.78 -7.24 -4.62
N SER A 69 -13.61 -8.51 -5.01
CA SER A 69 -14.19 -9.64 -4.28
C SER A 69 -13.70 -9.75 -2.84
N ILE A 70 -12.44 -9.39 -2.57
CA ILE A 70 -11.89 -9.34 -1.21
C ILE A 70 -12.44 -8.15 -0.43
N HIS A 71 -12.67 -7.01 -1.08
CA HIS A 71 -13.38 -5.88 -0.48
C HIS A 71 -14.81 -6.26 -0.10
N PHE A 72 -15.54 -6.97 -0.97
CA PHE A 72 -16.86 -7.52 -0.69
C PHE A 72 -16.83 -8.50 0.50
N ILE A 73 -15.93 -9.47 0.50
CA ILE A 73 -15.75 -10.42 1.62
C ILE A 73 -15.49 -9.68 2.93
N GLN A 74 -14.67 -8.64 2.92
CA GLN A 74 -14.28 -7.92 4.13
C GLN A 74 -15.39 -6.99 4.66
N ASN A 75 -16.14 -6.31 3.78
CA ASN A 75 -17.00 -5.19 4.20
C ASN A 75 -18.50 -5.45 4.03
N GLU A 76 -18.89 -6.33 3.09
CA GLU A 76 -20.30 -6.52 2.71
C GLU A 76 -20.83 -7.93 3.08
N MET A 77 -20.00 -8.96 2.98
CA MET A 77 -20.41 -10.34 3.29
C MET A 77 -20.60 -10.53 4.80
N THR A 78 -21.79 -11.01 5.21
CA THR A 78 -22.09 -11.32 6.62
C THR A 78 -21.06 -12.28 7.22
N GLY A 79 -20.34 -11.83 8.25
CA GLY A 79 -19.28 -12.62 8.89
C GLY A 79 -18.00 -12.81 8.04
N GLY A 80 -17.91 -12.17 6.87
CA GLY A 80 -16.77 -12.32 5.97
C GLY A 80 -15.47 -11.73 6.51
N TRP A 81 -15.54 -10.61 7.26
CA TRP A 81 -14.40 -10.06 8.00
C TRP A 81 -13.80 -11.06 8.99
N LEU A 82 -14.65 -11.86 9.65
CA LEU A 82 -14.24 -12.87 10.62
C LEU A 82 -13.60 -14.05 9.90
N LEU A 83 -14.25 -14.53 8.82
CA LEU A 83 -13.75 -15.62 7.99
C LEU A 83 -12.37 -15.30 7.40
N ARG A 84 -12.23 -14.12 6.78
CA ARG A 84 -10.97 -13.61 6.22
C ARG A 84 -9.93 -13.39 7.32
N GLY A 85 -10.34 -12.85 8.46
CA GLY A 85 -9.47 -12.64 9.61
C GLY A 85 -8.89 -13.93 10.18
N LEU A 86 -9.74 -14.92 10.44
CA LEU A 86 -9.32 -16.25 10.90
C LEU A 86 -8.41 -16.94 9.88
N HIS A 87 -8.69 -16.81 8.59
CA HIS A 87 -7.81 -17.36 7.55
C HIS A 87 -6.42 -16.68 7.58
N HIS A 88 -6.37 -15.35 7.55
CA HIS A 88 -5.11 -14.60 7.55
C HIS A 88 -4.26 -14.86 8.80
N PHE A 89 -4.81 -14.70 10.00
CA PHE A 89 -4.05 -14.91 11.24
C PHE A 89 -3.81 -16.39 11.53
N GLY A 90 -4.71 -17.28 11.09
CA GLY A 90 -4.52 -18.72 11.20
C GLY A 90 -3.34 -19.22 10.35
N ALA A 91 -3.08 -18.63 9.18
CA ALA A 91 -1.89 -18.95 8.38
C ALA A 91 -0.60 -18.62 9.15
N GLN A 92 -0.57 -17.49 9.86
CA GLN A 92 0.56 -17.13 10.72
C GLN A 92 0.69 -18.08 11.92
N ALA A 93 -0.43 -18.44 12.56
CA ALA A 93 -0.45 -19.41 13.64
C ALA A 93 0.05 -20.79 13.20
N PHE A 94 -0.25 -21.22 11.97
CA PHE A 94 0.24 -22.49 11.42
C PHE A 94 1.77 -22.52 11.41
N VAL A 95 2.41 -21.46 10.92
CA VAL A 95 3.88 -21.34 10.88
C VAL A 95 4.47 -21.35 12.29
N VAL A 96 3.89 -20.59 13.22
CA VAL A 96 4.35 -20.55 14.62
C VAL A 96 4.25 -21.92 15.28
N VAL A 97 3.09 -22.58 15.19
CA VAL A 97 2.85 -23.90 15.77
C VAL A 97 3.76 -24.95 15.13
N LEU A 98 3.97 -24.89 13.81
CA LEU A 98 4.88 -25.80 13.11
C LEU A 98 6.32 -25.67 13.59
N VAL A 99 6.83 -24.44 13.74
CA VAL A 99 8.19 -24.20 14.26
C VAL A 99 8.30 -24.65 15.72
N LEU A 100 7.31 -24.37 16.57
CA LEU A 100 7.30 -24.84 17.96
C LEU A 100 7.25 -26.37 18.05
N HIS A 101 6.46 -27.02 17.18
CA HIS A 101 6.41 -28.47 17.09
C HIS A 101 7.76 -29.05 16.66
N LEU A 102 8.42 -28.46 15.65
CA LEU A 102 9.76 -28.87 15.23
C LEU A 102 10.79 -28.69 16.36
N LEU A 103 10.80 -27.54 17.04
CA LEU A 103 11.69 -27.28 18.18
C LEU A 103 11.48 -28.32 19.29
N GLN A 104 10.22 -28.63 19.61
CA GLN A 104 9.88 -29.67 20.59
C GLN A 104 10.37 -31.05 20.15
N MET A 105 10.26 -31.41 18.86
CA MET A 105 10.85 -32.65 18.37
C MET A 105 12.37 -32.66 18.57
N VAL A 106 13.06 -31.57 18.22
CA VAL A 106 14.52 -31.47 18.33
C VAL A 106 15.01 -31.52 19.78
N ILE A 107 14.42 -30.72 20.67
CA ILE A 107 14.81 -30.61 22.08
C ILE A 107 14.63 -31.94 22.81
N TYR A 108 13.51 -32.64 22.59
CA TYR A 108 13.23 -33.89 23.28
C TYR A 108 13.73 -35.14 22.54
N GLY A 109 14.39 -34.99 21.38
CA GLY A 109 14.94 -36.15 20.65
C GLY A 109 13.87 -37.09 20.09
N VAL A 110 12.64 -36.63 19.88
CA VAL A 110 11.48 -37.44 19.45
C VAL A 110 11.68 -38.01 18.03
N TYR A 111 12.54 -37.38 17.24
CA TYR A 111 12.87 -37.75 15.86
C TYR A 111 13.84 -38.94 15.72
N ARG A 112 14.32 -39.53 16.83
CA ARG A 112 15.17 -40.73 16.80
C ARG A 112 14.38 -41.97 16.33
N ALA A 113 15.11 -43.02 15.97
CA ALA A 113 14.54 -44.30 15.52
C ALA A 113 13.41 -44.78 16.43
N PRO A 114 12.27 -45.27 15.89
CA PRO A 114 11.93 -45.47 14.46
C PRO A 114 11.16 -44.29 13.81
N ARG A 115 11.33 -43.06 14.30
CA ARG A 115 10.50 -41.89 13.93
C ARG A 115 11.17 -40.92 12.95
N GLU A 116 12.21 -41.35 12.24
CA GLU A 116 12.96 -40.51 11.29
C GLU A 116 12.07 -39.99 10.17
N VAL A 117 11.28 -40.87 9.56
CA VAL A 117 10.33 -40.50 8.49
C VAL A 117 9.29 -39.52 9.02
N ASN A 118 8.82 -39.70 10.25
CA ASN A 118 7.85 -38.82 10.86
C ASN A 118 8.39 -37.39 11.01
N PHE A 119 9.68 -37.26 11.35
CA PHE A 119 10.39 -35.99 11.42
C PHE A 119 10.61 -35.37 10.04
N TRP A 120 10.98 -36.15 9.02
CA TRP A 120 11.12 -35.63 7.64
C TRP A 120 9.81 -35.10 7.07
N LEU A 121 8.66 -35.70 7.42
CA LEU A 121 7.36 -35.16 7.05
C LEU A 121 7.11 -33.78 7.68
N VAL A 122 7.45 -33.58 8.96
CA VAL A 122 7.38 -32.24 9.59
C VAL A 122 8.36 -31.26 8.95
N LEU A 123 9.57 -31.72 8.63
CA LEU A 123 10.57 -30.89 7.96
C LEU A 123 10.09 -30.46 6.56
N LEU A 124 9.38 -31.33 5.83
CA LEU A 124 8.75 -31.03 4.54
C LEU A 124 7.60 -30.02 4.65
N LEU A 125 6.91 -29.95 5.80
CA LEU A 125 5.86 -28.95 6.01
C LEU A 125 6.39 -27.51 6.04
N LEU A 126 7.66 -27.28 6.39
CA LEU A 126 8.25 -25.93 6.40
C LEU A 126 8.24 -25.26 5.01
N PRO A 127 8.86 -25.83 3.96
CA PRO A 127 8.80 -25.23 2.62
C PRO A 127 7.37 -25.21 2.05
N LEU A 128 6.53 -26.20 2.38
CA LEU A 128 5.11 -26.17 1.99
C LEU A 128 4.35 -25.01 2.63
N ALA A 129 4.58 -24.70 3.90
CA ALA A 129 3.97 -23.55 4.59
C ALA A 129 4.40 -22.21 3.96
N ILE A 130 5.66 -22.11 3.54
CA ILE A 130 6.17 -20.94 2.80
C ILE A 130 5.48 -20.85 1.43
N ALA A 131 5.36 -21.96 0.68
CA ALA A 131 4.68 -21.99 -0.61
C ALA A 131 3.19 -21.62 -0.50
N MET A 132 2.50 -22.14 0.53
CA MET A 132 1.11 -21.78 0.85
C MET A 132 0.96 -20.28 1.11
N SER A 133 1.86 -19.71 1.92
CA SER A 133 1.85 -18.29 2.23
C SER A 133 2.12 -17.43 0.98
N ALA A 134 3.17 -17.75 0.22
CA ALA A 134 3.58 -17.00 -0.96
C ALA A 134 2.51 -16.98 -2.07
N THR A 135 1.81 -18.10 -2.27
CA THR A 135 0.71 -18.18 -3.24
C THR A 135 -0.55 -17.45 -2.76
N GLY A 136 -0.78 -17.40 -1.44
CA GLY A 136 -1.89 -16.66 -0.82
C GLY A 136 -1.71 -15.14 -0.80
N TRP A 137 -0.48 -14.62 -0.68
CA TRP A 137 -0.21 -13.16 -0.63
C TRP A 137 -0.69 -12.41 -1.87
N LEU A 138 -0.69 -13.05 -3.03
CA LEU A 138 -1.12 -12.42 -4.28
C LEU A 138 -2.64 -12.27 -4.38
N LEU A 139 -3.41 -13.12 -3.71
CA LEU A 139 -4.87 -13.23 -3.90
C LEU A 139 -5.65 -11.96 -3.50
N PRO A 140 -5.28 -11.22 -2.45
CA PRO A 140 -5.87 -9.89 -2.19
C PRO A 140 -5.69 -8.87 -3.31
N TYR A 141 -4.65 -9.05 -4.14
CA TYR A 141 -4.28 -8.17 -5.25
C TYR A 141 -4.19 -6.68 -4.86
N ASP A 142 -3.71 -6.42 -3.64
CA ASP A 142 -3.34 -5.09 -3.16
C ASP A 142 -1.85 -4.79 -3.46
N GLN A 143 -1.43 -3.54 -3.25
CA GLN A 143 -0.04 -3.13 -3.51
C GLN A 143 0.96 -4.01 -2.77
N HIS A 144 0.72 -4.34 -1.50
CA HIS A 144 1.60 -5.21 -0.75
C HIS A 144 1.72 -6.61 -1.39
N GLY A 145 0.60 -7.29 -1.61
CA GLY A 145 0.54 -8.64 -2.15
C GLY A 145 1.15 -8.77 -3.54
N PHE A 146 0.83 -7.82 -4.44
CA PHE A 146 1.38 -7.80 -5.80
C PHE A 146 2.91 -7.67 -5.81
N TRP A 147 3.44 -6.68 -5.08
CA TRP A 147 4.87 -6.39 -5.09
C TRP A 147 5.67 -7.41 -4.26
N ALA A 148 5.13 -7.92 -3.15
CA ALA A 148 5.75 -8.98 -2.36
C ALA A 148 5.88 -10.29 -3.14
N SER A 149 4.87 -10.64 -3.95
CA SER A 149 4.86 -11.88 -4.75
C SER A 149 5.92 -11.92 -5.85
N ARG A 150 6.44 -10.76 -6.28
CA ARG A 150 7.54 -10.70 -7.26
C ARG A 150 8.85 -11.28 -6.72
N VAL A 151 9.06 -11.24 -5.40
CA VAL A 151 10.27 -11.76 -4.75
C VAL A 151 10.39 -13.28 -4.91
N PRO A 152 9.43 -14.12 -4.44
CA PRO A 152 9.51 -15.57 -4.65
C PRO A 152 9.49 -15.96 -6.13
N ILE A 153 8.78 -15.23 -6.99
CA ILE A 153 8.83 -15.44 -8.45
C ILE A 153 10.23 -15.16 -9.01
N GLY A 154 10.90 -14.10 -8.55
CA GLY A 154 12.29 -13.82 -8.91
C GLY A 154 13.25 -14.90 -8.42
N ILE A 155 13.06 -15.41 -7.19
CA ILE A 155 13.84 -16.52 -6.65
C ILE A 155 13.67 -17.78 -7.51
N MET A 156 12.44 -18.10 -7.95
CA MET A 156 12.22 -19.21 -8.89
C MET A 156 13.03 -19.02 -10.18
N GLY A 157 13.08 -17.80 -10.72
CA GLY A 157 13.84 -17.47 -11.93
C GLY A 157 15.34 -17.75 -11.84
N VAL A 158 15.96 -17.55 -10.67
CA VAL A 158 17.40 -17.79 -10.47
C VAL A 158 17.72 -19.26 -10.14
N THR A 159 16.73 -20.16 -10.15
CA THR A 159 16.95 -21.59 -9.88
C THR A 159 17.82 -22.20 -10.97
N PRO A 160 18.93 -22.88 -10.64
CA PRO A 160 19.76 -23.53 -11.64
C PRO A 160 18.95 -24.49 -12.52
N VAL A 161 19.33 -24.59 -13.80
CA VAL A 161 18.75 -25.50 -14.82
C VAL A 161 17.33 -25.15 -15.26
N ILE A 162 16.37 -25.05 -14.34
CA ILE A 162 14.92 -24.95 -14.67
C ILE A 162 14.28 -23.61 -14.28
N GLY A 163 15.04 -22.67 -13.69
CA GLY A 163 14.49 -21.45 -13.09
C GLY A 163 13.68 -20.56 -14.04
N PRO A 164 14.21 -20.16 -15.21
CA PRO A 164 13.47 -19.34 -16.16
C PRO A 164 12.16 -20.00 -16.64
N TRP A 165 12.14 -21.32 -16.77
CA TRP A 165 10.94 -22.07 -17.15
C TRP A 165 9.90 -22.08 -16.02
N LEU A 166 10.32 -22.34 -14.78
CA LEU A 166 9.45 -22.26 -13.60
C LEU A 166 8.87 -20.86 -13.43
N GLN A 167 9.69 -19.81 -13.57
CA GLN A 167 9.25 -18.43 -13.46
C GLN A 167 8.21 -18.08 -14.53
N LYS A 168 8.43 -18.51 -15.77
CA LYS A 168 7.48 -18.28 -16.87
C LYS A 168 6.15 -18.99 -16.66
N ILE A 169 6.16 -20.21 -16.13
CA ILE A 169 4.93 -20.94 -15.77
C ILE A 169 4.21 -20.24 -14.62
N ALA A 170 4.93 -19.86 -13.56
CA ALA A 170 4.36 -19.16 -12.43
C ALA A 170 3.70 -17.85 -12.86
N MET A 171 4.36 -17.05 -13.69
CA MET A 171 3.80 -15.78 -14.20
C MET A 171 2.68 -15.99 -15.23
N GLY A 172 2.77 -17.03 -16.07
CA GLY A 172 1.85 -17.26 -17.19
C GLY A 172 1.92 -16.17 -18.27
N GLY A 173 2.99 -15.36 -18.30
CA GLY A 173 3.15 -14.21 -19.19
C GLY A 173 4.53 -13.54 -19.03
N SER A 174 4.69 -12.33 -19.58
CA SER A 174 5.93 -11.54 -19.49
C SER A 174 6.11 -10.84 -18.13
N SER A 175 5.05 -10.70 -17.35
CA SER A 175 5.06 -10.10 -16.01
C SER A 175 3.96 -10.71 -15.14
N VAL A 176 4.01 -10.42 -13.83
CA VAL A 176 2.91 -10.75 -12.91
C VAL A 176 1.62 -10.06 -13.38
N GLY A 177 0.54 -10.82 -13.47
CA GLY A 177 -0.75 -10.33 -13.96
C GLY A 177 -1.87 -11.36 -13.82
N HIS A 178 -2.84 -11.32 -14.74
CA HIS A 178 -4.05 -12.15 -14.69
C HIS A 178 -3.75 -13.66 -14.59
N HIS A 179 -2.92 -14.19 -15.49
CA HIS A 179 -2.60 -15.62 -15.48
C HIS A 179 -1.85 -16.04 -14.21
N THR A 180 -0.96 -15.19 -13.68
CA THR A 180 -0.26 -15.46 -12.41
C THR A 180 -1.26 -15.67 -11.29
N LEU A 181 -2.27 -14.80 -11.19
CA LEU A 181 -3.29 -14.87 -10.16
C LEU A 181 -4.11 -16.16 -10.26
N THR A 182 -4.51 -16.56 -11.47
CA THR A 182 -5.27 -17.80 -11.70
C THR A 182 -4.44 -19.04 -11.33
N HIS A 183 -3.15 -19.08 -11.73
CA HIS A 183 -2.26 -20.18 -11.34
C HIS A 183 -2.05 -20.23 -9.82
N PHE A 184 -1.85 -19.07 -9.19
CA PHE A 184 -1.63 -18.99 -7.75
C PHE A 184 -2.87 -19.40 -6.96
N LEU A 185 -4.08 -19.06 -7.42
CA LEU A 185 -5.31 -19.58 -6.83
C LEU A 185 -5.39 -21.11 -6.94
N ALA A 186 -5.13 -21.68 -8.12
CA ALA A 186 -5.16 -23.13 -8.31
C ALA A 186 -4.14 -23.87 -7.42
N LEU A 187 -2.95 -23.29 -7.24
CA LEU A 187 -1.95 -23.81 -6.32
C LEU A 187 -2.39 -23.67 -4.86
N HIS A 188 -2.87 -22.49 -4.46
CA HIS A 188 -3.19 -22.15 -3.07
C HIS A 188 -4.44 -22.84 -2.54
N ALA A 189 -5.51 -22.93 -3.34
CA ALA A 189 -6.79 -23.51 -2.93
C ALA A 189 -6.92 -24.99 -3.30
N GLY A 190 -6.14 -25.47 -4.29
CA GLY A 190 -6.21 -26.84 -4.79
C GLY A 190 -5.01 -27.69 -4.41
N LEU A 191 -3.92 -27.54 -5.17
CA LEU A 191 -2.80 -28.50 -5.13
C LEU A 191 -2.03 -28.49 -3.80
N LEU A 192 -1.63 -27.32 -3.30
CA LEU A 192 -0.78 -27.22 -2.12
C LEU A 192 -1.51 -27.68 -0.84
N PRO A 193 -2.77 -27.30 -0.55
CA PRO A 193 -3.51 -27.84 0.59
C PRO A 193 -3.64 -29.36 0.55
N LEU A 194 -3.84 -29.95 -0.65
CA LEU A 194 -3.92 -31.39 -0.80
C LEU A 194 -2.58 -32.05 -0.43
N ILE A 195 -1.45 -31.51 -0.89
CA ILE A 195 -0.12 -32.03 -0.53
C ILE A 195 0.09 -31.90 0.98
N VAL A 196 -0.25 -30.76 1.58
CA VAL A 196 -0.14 -30.57 3.04
C VAL A 196 -1.02 -31.57 3.79
N ALA A 197 -2.26 -31.82 3.34
CA ALA A 197 -3.15 -32.80 3.94
C ALA A 197 -2.57 -34.23 3.88
N LEU A 198 -1.97 -34.61 2.75
CA LEU A 198 -1.31 -35.91 2.60
C LEU A 198 -0.10 -36.05 3.53
N VAL A 199 0.72 -35.00 3.65
CA VAL A 199 1.88 -34.99 4.55
C VAL A 199 1.44 -35.06 6.02
N LEU A 200 0.43 -34.27 6.42
CA LEU A 200 -0.14 -34.32 7.76
C LEU A 200 -0.79 -35.67 8.07
N GLY A 201 -1.52 -36.25 7.09
CA GLY A 201 -2.12 -37.57 7.21
C GLY A 201 -1.07 -38.67 7.38
N GLY A 202 0.01 -38.62 6.59
CA GLY A 202 1.16 -39.53 6.73
C GLY A 202 1.87 -39.37 8.07
N HIS A 203 2.07 -38.14 8.53
CA HIS A 203 2.67 -37.84 9.83
C HIS A 203 1.81 -38.39 10.98
N TYR A 204 0.49 -38.13 10.93
CA TYR A 204 -0.45 -38.66 11.90
C TYR A 204 -0.46 -40.20 11.91
N TYR A 205 -0.51 -40.84 10.73
CA TYR A 205 -0.46 -42.29 10.60
C TYR A 205 0.79 -42.91 11.23
N LEU A 206 1.98 -42.36 10.93
CA LEU A 206 3.24 -42.85 11.50
C LEU A 206 3.31 -42.62 13.02
N ASN A 207 2.79 -41.50 13.52
CA ASN A 207 2.68 -41.26 14.96
C ASN A 207 1.79 -42.30 15.65
N ARG A 208 0.70 -42.73 15.00
CA ARG A 208 -0.19 -43.77 15.52
C ARG A 208 0.47 -45.15 15.48
N LYS A 209 1.22 -45.45 14.42
CA LYS A 209 1.96 -46.71 14.26
C LYS A 209 3.09 -46.87 15.29
N HIS A 210 3.87 -45.82 15.55
CA HIS A 210 5.06 -45.90 16.42
C HIS A 210 4.82 -45.43 17.86
N GLY A 211 3.63 -44.90 18.16
CA GLY A 211 3.28 -44.34 19.45
C GLY A 211 4.06 -43.06 19.81
N PHE A 212 3.60 -42.38 20.86
CA PHE A 212 4.29 -41.23 21.42
C PHE A 212 5.68 -41.64 21.91
N ALA A 213 6.68 -40.76 21.73
CA ALA A 213 8.02 -41.04 22.24
C ALA A 213 8.04 -41.03 23.76
N ASP A 214 8.78 -41.98 24.35
CA ASP A 214 8.98 -42.09 25.78
C ASP A 214 9.43 -40.74 26.36
N ALA A 215 8.68 -40.22 27.33
CA ALA A 215 9.20 -39.16 28.17
C ALA A 215 10.45 -39.70 28.89
N PRO A 216 11.52 -38.91 29.06
CA PRO A 216 12.56 -39.25 30.03
C PRO A 216 11.86 -39.62 31.35
N LYS A 217 12.16 -40.80 31.89
CA LYS A 217 11.53 -41.38 33.10
C LYS A 217 11.92 -40.62 34.39
N ASP A 218 12.20 -39.33 34.28
CA ASP A 218 12.80 -38.54 35.36
C ASP A 218 11.79 -38.31 36.50
N CYS A 219 10.49 -38.47 36.24
CA CYS A 219 9.41 -38.17 37.20
C CYS A 219 8.63 -39.40 37.72
N GLY A 220 8.87 -40.61 37.21
CA GLY A 220 8.15 -41.83 37.65
C GLY A 220 6.63 -41.81 37.47
N CYS A 221 6.06 -40.88 36.69
CA CYS A 221 4.62 -40.78 36.49
C CYS A 221 4.07 -41.98 35.70
N PRO A 222 2.90 -42.52 36.08
CA PRO A 222 2.27 -43.61 35.34
C PRO A 222 1.84 -43.15 33.94
N ASP A 223 1.77 -44.10 33.02
CA ASP A 223 1.17 -43.89 31.71
C ASP A 223 -0.34 -43.71 31.85
N GLU A 224 -0.91 -42.81 31.05
CA GLU A 224 -2.34 -42.51 31.08
C GLU A 224 -2.94 -42.64 29.67
N PRO A 225 -4.21 -43.05 29.54
CA PRO A 225 -4.91 -42.98 28.26
C PRO A 225 -5.09 -41.53 27.80
N TYR A 226 -5.16 -41.32 26.48
CA TYR A 226 -5.37 -40.00 25.89
C TYR A 226 -6.65 -39.30 26.38
N PHE A 227 -7.76 -40.03 26.46
CA PHE A 227 -9.01 -39.53 27.04
C PHE A 227 -9.11 -39.88 28.53
N PRO A 228 -9.55 -38.96 29.41
CA PRO A 228 -10.05 -37.61 29.12
C PRO A 228 -8.97 -36.51 29.22
N ALA A 229 -7.89 -36.75 29.97
CA ALA A 229 -7.01 -35.67 30.43
C ALA A 229 -6.25 -34.98 29.30
N GLN A 230 -5.67 -35.72 28.34
CA GLN A 230 -4.96 -35.12 27.22
C GLN A 230 -5.93 -34.47 26.23
N PHE A 231 -7.06 -35.11 25.96
CA PHE A 231 -8.11 -34.53 25.13
C PHE A 231 -8.56 -33.15 25.63
N LEU A 232 -8.76 -33.00 26.95
CA LEU A 232 -9.12 -31.71 27.56
C LEU A 232 -8.00 -30.67 27.45
N LYS A 233 -6.74 -31.05 27.62
CA LYS A 233 -5.59 -30.14 27.40
C LYS A 233 -5.50 -29.70 25.95
N ASP A 234 -5.68 -30.61 25.01
CA ASP A 234 -5.68 -30.31 23.58
C ASP A 234 -6.85 -29.37 23.22
N ALA A 235 -8.05 -29.62 23.75
CA ALA A 235 -9.21 -28.73 23.57
C ALA A 235 -8.96 -27.33 24.15
N ALA A 236 -8.39 -27.24 25.36
CA ALA A 236 -8.02 -25.97 25.97
C ALA A 236 -6.95 -25.22 25.16
N ALA A 237 -5.97 -25.93 24.61
CA ALA A 237 -4.95 -25.34 23.75
C ALA A 237 -5.56 -24.81 22.43
N CYS A 238 -6.44 -25.57 21.76
CA CYS A 238 -7.15 -25.13 20.57
C CYS A 238 -8.02 -23.89 20.85
N LEU A 239 -8.74 -23.89 21.98
CA LEU A 239 -9.54 -22.73 22.41
C LEU A 239 -8.66 -21.50 22.68
N ALA A 240 -7.51 -21.68 23.34
CA ALA A 240 -6.57 -20.58 23.58
C ALA A 240 -6.06 -19.98 22.26
N VAL A 241 -5.70 -20.81 21.28
CA VAL A 241 -5.31 -20.33 19.94
C VAL A 241 -6.47 -19.58 19.29
N LEU A 242 -7.69 -20.10 19.33
CA LEU A 242 -8.86 -19.41 18.78
C LEU A 242 -9.10 -18.04 19.43
N ILE A 243 -8.99 -17.94 20.76
CA ILE A 243 -9.13 -16.67 21.50
C ILE A 243 -8.06 -15.66 21.04
N VAL A 244 -6.81 -16.10 20.89
CA VAL A 244 -5.72 -15.24 20.38
C VAL A 244 -6.01 -14.77 18.96
N LEU A 245 -6.47 -15.66 18.08
CA LEU A 245 -6.85 -15.31 16.70
C LEU A 245 -7.98 -14.28 16.68
N LEU A 246 -9.05 -14.50 17.46
CA LEU A 246 -10.16 -13.55 17.59
C LEU A 246 -9.69 -12.20 18.14
N GLY A 247 -8.78 -12.21 19.12
CA GLY A 247 -8.13 -11.00 19.62
C GLY A 247 -7.50 -10.17 18.50
N PHE A 248 -6.70 -10.81 17.63
CA PHE A 248 -6.09 -10.13 16.47
C PHE A 248 -7.12 -9.61 15.46
N VAL A 249 -8.18 -10.38 15.19
CA VAL A 249 -9.26 -9.95 14.29
C VAL A 249 -10.00 -8.71 14.84
N LEU A 250 -10.08 -8.55 16.16
CA LEU A 250 -10.77 -7.45 16.82
C LEU A 250 -9.87 -6.24 17.15
N VAL A 251 -8.55 -6.32 16.92
CA VAL A 251 -7.61 -5.21 17.15
C VAL A 251 -8.08 -3.88 16.53
N PRO A 252 -8.60 -3.82 15.29
CA PRO A 252 -9.07 -2.55 14.72
C PRO A 252 -10.16 -1.87 15.56
N LEU A 253 -11.08 -2.65 16.14
CA LEU A 253 -12.14 -2.12 17.02
C LEU A 253 -11.58 -1.59 18.34
N TRP A 254 -10.55 -2.23 18.88
CA TRP A 254 -9.88 -1.76 20.10
C TRP A 254 -9.10 -0.46 19.87
N GLN A 255 -8.51 -0.29 18.68
CA GLN A 255 -7.79 0.93 18.32
C GLN A 255 -8.73 2.09 17.97
N ASN A 256 -9.87 1.79 17.36
CA ASN A 256 -10.89 2.76 17.02
C ASN A 256 -12.27 2.08 17.06
N PRO A 257 -13.15 2.43 18.02
CA PRO A 257 -14.48 1.82 18.14
C PRO A 257 -15.37 1.98 16.89
N GLY A 258 -15.07 2.93 16.00
CA GLY A 258 -15.76 3.13 14.73
C GLY A 258 -15.13 2.41 13.53
N ALA A 259 -14.04 1.66 13.71
CA ALA A 259 -13.40 0.91 12.63
C ALA A 259 -14.10 -0.42 12.37
N ALA A 260 -14.07 -0.91 11.13
CA ALA A 260 -14.52 -2.27 10.83
C ALA A 260 -13.53 -3.30 11.40
N PRO A 261 -14.01 -4.39 12.03
CA PRO A 261 -13.16 -5.50 12.46
C PRO A 261 -12.57 -6.27 11.27
N GLY A 262 -11.60 -7.15 11.50
CA GLY A 262 -10.98 -7.98 10.48
C GLY A 262 -9.57 -7.53 10.12
N VAL A 263 -9.19 -7.77 8.86
CA VAL A 263 -7.81 -7.53 8.38
C VAL A 263 -7.81 -6.33 7.44
N HIS A 264 -6.79 -5.49 7.56
CA HIS A 264 -6.61 -4.36 6.65
C HIS A 264 -6.50 -4.86 5.20
N LEU A 265 -7.18 -4.18 4.27
CA LEU A 265 -7.01 -4.36 2.83
C LEU A 265 -6.32 -3.12 2.29
N GLY A 266 -5.12 -3.29 1.70
CA GLY A 266 -4.36 -2.21 1.09
C GLY A 266 -5.05 -1.62 -0.13
N ALA A 267 -4.44 -0.60 -0.73
CA ALA A 267 -4.95 -0.05 -1.99
C ALA A 267 -4.82 -1.10 -3.11
N PRO A 268 -5.72 -1.10 -4.11
CA PRO A 268 -5.61 -1.97 -5.27
C PRO A 268 -4.23 -1.86 -5.92
N ALA A 269 -3.66 -2.98 -6.35
CA ALA A 269 -2.35 -2.96 -6.99
C ALA A 269 -2.35 -2.15 -8.30
N ASP A 270 -1.35 -1.27 -8.46
CA ASP A 270 -1.06 -0.60 -9.73
C ASP A 270 0.36 -0.94 -10.19
N PRO A 271 0.52 -1.79 -11.22
CA PRO A 271 1.84 -2.16 -11.73
C PRO A 271 2.68 -0.98 -12.26
N SER A 272 2.05 0.16 -12.55
CA SER A 272 2.74 1.38 -13.01
C SER A 272 3.34 2.21 -11.87
N GLU A 273 2.94 1.94 -10.61
CA GLU A 273 3.43 2.63 -9.42
C GLU A 273 4.17 1.65 -8.50
N GLN A 274 5.50 1.78 -8.44
CA GLN A 274 6.32 0.93 -7.58
C GLN A 274 6.00 1.15 -6.09
N TYR A 275 5.91 0.04 -5.35
CA TYR A 275 5.72 0.06 -3.90
C TYR A 275 6.99 -0.39 -3.16
N SER A 276 7.77 0.57 -2.66
CA SER A 276 9.05 0.32 -1.96
C SER A 276 8.90 -0.31 -0.57
N ALA A 277 7.68 -0.27 0.00
CA ALA A 277 7.36 -0.86 1.30
C ALA A 277 6.88 -2.32 1.23
N ALA A 278 6.97 -2.97 0.06
CA ALA A 278 6.74 -4.40 -0.05
C ALA A 278 7.78 -5.17 0.79
N ARG A 279 7.29 -6.01 1.71
CA ARG A 279 8.09 -6.94 2.52
C ARG A 279 7.36 -8.28 2.54
N PRO A 280 8.06 -9.42 2.75
CA PRO A 280 7.34 -10.64 3.05
C PRO A 280 6.75 -10.57 4.46
N GLU A 281 5.93 -11.58 4.81
CA GLU A 281 5.36 -11.69 6.15
C GLU A 281 6.43 -11.71 7.25
N TRP A 282 6.03 -11.32 8.46
CA TRP A 282 6.93 -11.10 9.59
C TRP A 282 7.82 -12.32 9.90
N PHE A 283 7.30 -13.53 9.73
CA PHE A 283 8.02 -14.79 9.97
C PHE A 283 9.07 -15.10 8.89
N MET A 284 9.07 -14.37 7.76
CA MET A 284 10.07 -14.47 6.68
C MET A 284 11.01 -13.25 6.61
N LEU A 285 10.86 -12.27 7.50
CA LEU A 285 11.71 -11.07 7.50
C LEU A 285 13.19 -11.40 7.71
N PHE A 286 13.51 -12.44 8.49
CA PHE A 286 14.89 -12.87 8.67
C PHE A 286 15.54 -13.29 7.35
N LEU A 287 14.83 -14.01 6.49
CA LEU A 287 15.33 -14.47 5.20
C LEU A 287 15.43 -13.30 4.22
N PHE A 288 14.47 -12.38 4.25
CA PHE A 288 14.55 -11.13 3.50
C PHE A 288 15.79 -10.31 3.88
N GLN A 289 16.05 -10.15 5.18
CA GLN A 289 17.23 -9.45 5.66
C GLN A 289 18.52 -10.18 5.32
N PHE A 290 18.51 -11.52 5.39
CA PHE A 290 19.64 -12.36 5.03
C PHE A 290 20.02 -12.19 3.55
N LEU A 291 19.03 -12.13 2.65
CA LEU A 291 19.26 -11.97 1.21
C LEU A 291 19.95 -10.64 0.86
N LYS A 292 19.78 -9.58 1.66
CA LYS A 292 20.45 -8.29 1.44
C LYS A 292 21.99 -8.37 1.54
N TYR A 293 22.54 -9.41 2.16
CA TYR A 293 24.00 -9.62 2.24
C TYR A 293 24.60 -10.22 0.96
N PHE A 294 23.78 -10.56 -0.04
CA PHE A 294 24.22 -11.17 -1.31
C PHE A 294 23.86 -10.28 -2.51
N PRO A 295 24.43 -9.07 -2.65
CA PRO A 295 24.15 -8.21 -3.79
C PRO A 295 24.82 -8.73 -5.08
N GLY A 296 24.28 -8.32 -6.24
CA GLY A 296 25.01 -8.35 -7.51
C GLY A 296 25.12 -9.72 -8.18
N GLY A 297 24.05 -10.51 -8.24
CA GLY A 297 24.06 -11.79 -8.95
C GLY A 297 24.46 -12.99 -8.07
N THR A 298 24.76 -12.76 -6.79
CA THR A 298 25.09 -13.81 -5.81
C THR A 298 23.88 -14.31 -5.02
N GLU A 299 22.67 -13.89 -5.40
CA GLU A 299 21.43 -14.17 -4.66
C GLU A 299 21.14 -15.68 -4.57
N VAL A 300 21.63 -16.49 -5.51
CA VAL A 300 21.51 -17.96 -5.48
C VAL A 300 22.12 -18.56 -4.20
N TRP A 301 23.21 -17.99 -3.69
CA TRP A 301 23.84 -18.45 -2.45
C TRP A 301 22.93 -18.23 -1.25
N GLY A 302 22.36 -17.03 -1.13
CA GLY A 302 21.47 -16.65 -0.04
C GLY A 302 20.08 -17.28 -0.13
N ALA A 303 19.57 -17.51 -1.34
CA ALA A 303 18.21 -18.00 -1.58
C ALA A 303 18.12 -19.53 -1.62
N MET A 304 19.17 -20.22 -2.06
CA MET A 304 19.11 -21.67 -2.33
C MET A 304 20.22 -22.45 -1.64
N VAL A 305 21.48 -22.07 -1.84
CA VAL A 305 22.60 -22.90 -1.37
C VAL A 305 22.64 -22.96 0.15
N ILE A 306 22.65 -21.80 0.83
CA ILE A 306 22.75 -21.76 2.29
C ILE A 306 21.48 -22.31 2.96
N PRO A 307 20.25 -21.90 2.58
CA PRO A 307 19.04 -22.54 3.10
C PRO A 307 18.99 -24.04 2.82
N GLY A 308 19.43 -24.49 1.64
CA GLY A 308 19.53 -25.90 1.27
C GLY A 308 20.48 -26.68 2.18
N LEU A 309 21.67 -26.15 2.45
CA LEU A 309 22.63 -26.74 3.40
C LEU A 309 22.05 -26.81 4.82
N VAL A 310 21.36 -25.75 5.28
CA VAL A 310 20.67 -25.76 6.57
C VAL A 310 19.63 -26.87 6.60
N MET A 311 18.78 -26.98 5.58
CA MET A 311 17.78 -28.04 5.47
C MET A 311 18.41 -29.44 5.41
N THR A 312 19.57 -29.60 4.77
CA THR A 312 20.33 -30.86 4.78
C THR A 312 20.81 -31.22 6.18
N VAL A 313 21.38 -30.26 6.92
CA VAL A 313 21.80 -30.50 8.32
C VAL A 313 20.59 -30.89 9.18
N LEU A 314 19.45 -30.21 9.02
CA LEU A 314 18.20 -30.56 9.70
C LEU A 314 17.75 -31.99 9.34
N ALA A 315 17.77 -32.36 8.06
CA ALA A 315 17.37 -33.70 7.61
C ALA A 315 18.25 -34.82 8.16
N LEU A 316 19.55 -34.54 8.39
CA LEU A 316 20.52 -35.49 8.93
C LEU A 316 20.49 -35.59 10.47
N MET A 317 19.74 -34.72 11.16
CA MET A 317 19.64 -34.72 12.62
C MET A 317 19.33 -36.08 13.25
N PRO A 318 18.41 -36.92 12.72
CA PRO A 318 18.12 -38.24 13.29
C PRO A 318 19.34 -39.16 13.38
N PHE A 319 20.25 -39.09 12.40
CA PHE A 319 21.44 -39.91 12.37
C PHE A 319 22.52 -39.40 13.32
N VAL A 320 22.66 -38.07 13.42
CA VAL A 320 23.62 -37.42 14.33
C VAL A 320 23.21 -37.63 15.80
N ALA A 321 21.91 -37.64 16.10
CA ALA A 321 21.40 -37.74 17.45
C ALA A 321 21.52 -39.13 18.12
N LYS A 322 22.12 -40.11 17.44
CA LYS A 322 22.40 -41.45 18.01
C LYS A 322 23.32 -41.38 19.24
N TRP A 323 24.17 -40.35 19.31
CA TRP A 323 25.15 -40.16 20.38
C TRP A 323 24.82 -38.90 21.19
N LYS A 324 25.18 -38.87 22.49
CA LYS A 324 24.87 -37.73 23.39
C LYS A 324 25.40 -36.38 22.86
N HIS A 325 26.62 -36.35 22.33
CA HIS A 325 27.20 -35.13 21.76
C HIS A 325 26.49 -34.68 20.48
N GLY A 326 26.05 -35.62 19.64
CA GLY A 326 25.31 -35.31 18.43
C GLY A 326 23.92 -34.72 18.71
N HIS A 327 23.22 -35.22 19.73
CA HIS A 327 21.96 -34.59 20.16
C HIS A 327 22.19 -33.18 20.73
N ARG A 328 23.25 -32.97 21.53
CA ARG A 328 23.63 -31.63 22.00
C ARG A 328 23.95 -30.69 20.85
N PHE A 329 24.65 -31.18 19.81
CA PHE A 329 24.90 -30.43 18.58
C PHE A 329 23.59 -30.01 17.90
N ASN A 330 22.62 -30.93 17.73
CA ASN A 330 21.35 -30.59 17.09
C ASN A 330 20.57 -29.52 17.85
N VAL A 331 20.53 -29.60 19.18
CA VAL A 331 19.87 -28.61 20.05
C VAL A 331 20.56 -27.25 19.97
N LEU A 332 21.90 -27.24 19.99
CA LEU A 332 22.67 -26.00 19.82
C LEU A 332 22.45 -25.40 18.43
N PHE A 333 22.48 -26.23 17.38
CA PHE A 333 22.31 -25.79 15.99
C PHE A 333 20.94 -25.14 15.77
N ILE A 334 19.85 -25.78 16.21
CA ILE A 334 18.52 -25.19 16.08
C ILE A 334 18.36 -23.93 16.96
N GLY A 335 19.01 -23.89 18.13
CA GLY A 335 19.06 -22.70 18.99
C GLY A 335 19.77 -21.53 18.31
N VAL A 336 20.93 -21.76 17.69
CA VAL A 336 21.67 -20.75 16.93
C VAL A 336 20.85 -20.26 15.74
N LEU A 337 20.17 -21.14 15.01
CA LEU A 337 19.28 -20.75 13.91
C LEU A 337 18.12 -19.87 14.40
N ALA A 338 17.48 -20.23 15.53
CA ALA A 338 16.39 -19.45 16.10
C ALA A 338 16.87 -18.06 16.53
N VAL A 339 18.00 -17.97 17.23
CA VAL A 339 18.60 -16.68 17.63
C VAL A 339 19.01 -15.85 16.42
N GLY A 340 19.61 -16.48 15.41
CA GLY A 340 19.98 -15.82 14.15
C GLY A 340 18.76 -15.25 13.42
N ALA A 341 17.68 -16.04 13.31
CA ALA A 341 16.43 -15.61 12.70
C ALA A 341 15.80 -14.43 13.46
N LEU A 342 15.72 -14.50 14.79
CA LEU A 342 15.20 -13.41 15.62
C LEU A 342 16.05 -12.13 15.49
N THR A 343 17.37 -12.27 15.45
CA THR A 343 18.31 -11.15 15.31
C THR A 343 18.14 -10.47 13.95
N LEU A 344 18.10 -11.25 12.86
CA LEU A 344 17.90 -10.72 11.51
C LEU A 344 16.53 -10.08 11.33
N THR A 345 15.46 -10.68 11.87
CA THR A 345 14.12 -10.06 11.90
C THR A 345 14.15 -8.73 12.64
N ARG A 346 14.81 -8.65 13.80
CA ARG A 346 14.95 -7.40 14.55
C ARG A 346 15.70 -6.33 13.76
N ILE A 347 16.80 -6.70 13.09
CA ILE A 347 17.55 -5.78 12.22
C ILE A 347 16.65 -5.26 11.11
N ALA A 348 15.87 -6.13 10.45
CA ALA A 348 14.93 -5.74 9.40
C ALA A 348 13.93 -4.69 9.91
N LEU A 349 13.29 -4.96 11.05
CA LEU A 349 12.31 -4.05 11.66
C LEU A 349 12.91 -2.69 12.05
N VAL A 350 14.14 -2.68 12.56
CA VAL A 350 14.85 -1.44 12.95
C VAL A 350 15.30 -0.64 11.73
N GLN A 351 15.69 -1.30 10.64
CA GLN A 351 16.02 -0.62 9.39
C GLN A 351 14.77 0.01 8.76
N ASP A 352 13.69 -0.76 8.65
CA ASP A 352 12.43 -0.30 8.07
C ASP A 352 11.81 0.85 8.89
N SER A 353 11.96 0.87 10.22
CA SER A 353 11.45 1.97 11.06
C SER A 353 12.22 3.29 10.90
N LYS A 354 13.40 3.27 10.28
CA LYS A 354 14.24 4.44 10.02
C LYS A 354 14.28 4.84 8.54
N ASP A 355 13.72 4.02 7.65
CA ASP A 355 13.73 4.27 6.20
C ASP A 355 12.55 5.17 5.80
N GLU A 356 12.83 6.43 5.47
CA GLU A 356 11.82 7.40 5.05
C GLU A 356 11.07 6.97 3.79
N THR A 357 11.72 6.25 2.87
CA THR A 357 11.07 5.78 1.64
C THR A 357 10.07 4.68 1.94
N TYR A 358 10.41 3.78 2.88
CA TYR A 358 9.50 2.76 3.39
C TYR A 358 8.30 3.38 4.11
N LEU A 359 8.55 4.29 5.06
CA LEU A 359 7.50 4.94 5.84
C LEU A 359 6.55 5.76 4.96
N THR A 360 7.10 6.50 3.99
CA THR A 360 6.30 7.28 3.04
C THR A 360 5.45 6.38 2.15
N ALA A 361 5.99 5.28 1.65
CA ALA A 361 5.23 4.35 0.82
C ALA A 361 4.09 3.68 1.60
N LYS A 362 4.34 3.24 2.84
CA LYS A 362 3.32 2.66 3.72
C LYS A 362 2.19 3.65 4.04
N GLU A 363 2.55 4.88 4.34
CA GLU A 363 1.56 5.94 4.58
C GLU A 363 0.78 6.30 3.31
N HIS A 364 1.43 6.29 2.14
CA HIS A 364 0.76 6.51 0.86
C HIS A 364 -0.26 5.39 0.56
N ASP A 365 0.11 4.12 0.77
CA ASP A 365 -0.81 2.99 0.62
C ASP A 365 -1.99 3.11 1.60
N ARG A 366 -1.74 3.43 2.88
CA ARG A 366 -2.80 3.65 3.87
C ARG A 366 -3.79 4.73 3.44
N ARG A 367 -3.29 5.91 3.01
CA ARG A 367 -4.13 7.01 2.51
C ARG A 367 -4.91 6.61 1.27
N SER A 368 -4.29 5.84 0.37
CA SER A 368 -4.93 5.37 -0.86
C SER A 368 -6.01 4.33 -0.56
N ALA A 369 -5.81 3.44 0.40
CA ALA A 369 -6.80 2.48 0.88
C ALA A 369 -7.99 3.18 1.55
N GLU A 370 -7.74 4.22 2.36
CA GLU A 370 -8.79 5.06 2.95
C GLU A 370 -9.59 5.80 1.88
N ARG A 371 -8.90 6.43 0.93
CA ARG A 371 -9.53 7.09 -0.21
C ARG A 371 -10.36 6.10 -1.03
N MET A 372 -9.85 4.89 -1.21
CA MET A 372 -10.56 3.84 -1.92
C MET A 372 -11.89 3.50 -1.25
N ARG A 373 -11.91 3.29 0.07
CA ARG A 373 -13.17 3.04 0.82
C ARG A 373 -14.20 4.16 0.62
N GLN A 374 -13.77 5.42 0.60
CA GLN A 374 -14.65 6.56 0.33
C GLN A 374 -15.21 6.52 -1.09
N LEU A 375 -14.37 6.24 -2.09
CA LEU A 375 -14.78 6.17 -3.49
C LEU A 375 -15.74 5.00 -3.76
N VAL A 376 -15.50 3.84 -3.13
CA VAL A 376 -16.40 2.68 -3.24
C VAL A 376 -17.77 2.99 -2.65
N SER A 377 -17.82 3.58 -1.45
CA SER A 377 -19.09 3.95 -0.81
C SER A 377 -19.93 4.93 -1.65
N GLU A 378 -19.29 5.78 -2.46
CA GLU A 378 -19.96 6.79 -3.27
C GLU A 378 -20.36 6.27 -4.66
N ARG A 379 -19.47 5.53 -5.33
CA ARG A 379 -19.58 5.21 -6.77
C ARG A 379 -19.75 3.72 -7.06
N GLY A 380 -19.54 2.86 -6.06
CA GLY A 380 -19.32 1.43 -6.28
C GLY A 380 -18.00 1.16 -7.01
N ILE A 381 -17.67 -0.12 -7.19
CA ILE A 381 -16.47 -0.55 -7.93
C ILE A 381 -16.85 -0.75 -9.40
N PRO A 382 -16.18 -0.09 -10.36
CA PRO A 382 -16.51 -0.24 -11.77
C PRO A 382 -16.04 -1.59 -12.32
N PRO A 383 -16.60 -2.07 -13.45
CA PRO A 383 -16.17 -3.30 -14.11
C PRO A 383 -14.69 -3.31 -14.53
N SER A 384 -14.08 -2.13 -14.71
CA SER A 384 -12.65 -1.97 -14.98
C SER A 384 -11.74 -2.25 -13.77
N GLY A 385 -12.33 -2.48 -12.59
CA GLY A 385 -11.68 -2.89 -11.36
C GLY A 385 -11.35 -1.75 -10.38
N GLY A 386 -11.01 -2.11 -9.14
CA GLY A 386 -10.78 -1.16 -8.05
C GLY A 386 -9.69 -0.12 -8.35
N ALA A 387 -8.60 -0.52 -9.02
CA ALA A 387 -7.52 0.40 -9.39
C ALA A 387 -7.97 1.55 -10.32
N ALA A 388 -9.07 1.37 -11.07
CA ALA A 388 -9.62 2.44 -11.91
C ALA A 388 -10.16 3.61 -11.06
N LEU A 389 -10.73 3.34 -9.89
CA LEU A 389 -11.26 4.41 -9.01
C LEU A 389 -10.16 5.39 -8.58
N LEU A 390 -8.98 4.89 -8.22
CA LEU A 390 -7.83 5.75 -7.88
C LEU A 390 -7.19 6.40 -9.10
N ARG A 391 -7.25 5.77 -10.28
CA ARG A 391 -6.76 6.35 -11.54
C ARG A 391 -7.68 7.41 -12.12
N ASP A 392 -8.94 7.40 -11.72
CA ASP A 392 -9.99 8.30 -12.21
C ASP A 392 -10.36 9.37 -11.17
N ASP A 393 -9.67 9.40 -10.03
CA ASP A 393 -9.90 10.35 -8.95
C ASP A 393 -8.98 11.56 -9.07
N PRO A 394 -9.52 12.78 -9.33
CA PRO A 394 -8.72 14.00 -9.42
C PRO A 394 -7.91 14.28 -8.15
N PHE A 395 -8.43 13.87 -6.97
CA PHE A 395 -7.75 14.13 -5.70
C PHE A 395 -6.42 13.39 -5.58
N THR A 396 -6.33 12.15 -6.07
CA THR A 396 -5.12 11.33 -6.00
C THR A 396 -4.19 11.54 -7.20
N GLN A 397 -4.75 11.74 -8.40
CA GLN A 397 -3.96 11.89 -9.63
C GLN A 397 -3.52 13.33 -9.91
N GLY A 398 -4.36 14.32 -9.57
CA GLY A 398 -4.10 15.73 -9.82
C GLY A 398 -2.76 16.23 -9.26
N PRO A 399 -2.43 15.99 -7.98
CA PRO A 399 -1.13 16.33 -7.40
C PRO A 399 0.05 15.70 -8.15
N LYS A 400 -0.06 14.43 -8.54
CA LYS A 400 0.98 13.69 -9.26
C LYS A 400 1.21 14.29 -10.65
N LEU A 401 0.12 14.58 -11.37
CA LEU A 401 0.15 15.21 -12.68
C LEU A 401 0.72 16.63 -12.62
N PHE A 402 0.34 17.41 -11.61
CA PHE A 402 0.84 18.76 -11.42
C PHE A 402 2.34 18.77 -11.06
N ALA A 403 2.77 17.94 -10.11
CA ALA A 403 4.18 17.84 -9.73
C ALA A 403 5.07 17.49 -10.93
N LYS A 404 4.61 16.53 -11.76
CA LYS A 404 5.36 16.06 -12.92
C LYS A 404 5.41 17.08 -14.06
N ASN A 405 4.33 17.80 -14.30
CA ASN A 405 4.15 18.55 -15.56
C ASN A 405 4.04 20.08 -15.39
N CYS A 406 3.69 20.57 -14.21
CA CYS A 406 3.40 21.99 -13.96
C CYS A 406 4.34 22.61 -12.92
N ALA A 407 4.82 21.84 -11.95
CA ALA A 407 5.60 22.35 -10.81
C ALA A 407 7.01 22.88 -11.19
N SER A 408 7.46 22.68 -12.43
CA SER A 408 8.65 23.35 -12.94
C SER A 408 8.48 24.88 -13.03
N CYS A 409 7.25 25.35 -13.28
CA CYS A 409 6.94 26.77 -13.42
C CYS A 409 5.96 27.29 -12.37
N HIS A 410 4.90 26.52 -12.09
CA HIS A 410 3.83 26.88 -11.17
C HIS A 410 4.10 26.38 -9.75
N ARG A 411 3.41 26.99 -8.80
CA ARG A 411 3.27 26.47 -7.44
C ARG A 411 1.79 26.21 -7.15
N PHE A 412 1.56 25.37 -6.17
CA PHE A 412 0.27 25.19 -5.54
C PHE A 412 0.47 25.44 -4.05
N ASP A 413 0.10 26.61 -3.58
CA ASP A 413 0.32 27.08 -2.21
C ASP A 413 1.80 27.00 -1.79
N GLY A 414 2.69 27.44 -2.69
CA GLY A 414 4.14 27.42 -2.48
C GLY A 414 4.83 26.06 -2.67
N HIS A 415 4.10 24.97 -2.89
CA HIS A 415 4.65 23.63 -3.09
C HIS A 415 4.34 23.05 -4.49
N ASP A 416 4.79 21.83 -4.75
CA ASP A 416 4.69 21.12 -6.05
C ASP A 416 3.36 20.40 -6.30
N GLY A 417 2.30 20.74 -5.56
CA GLY A 417 1.05 19.99 -5.53
C GLY A 417 1.03 18.76 -4.59
N THR A 418 2.16 18.10 -4.33
CA THR A 418 2.26 16.95 -3.40
C THR A 418 2.64 17.32 -1.97
N GLY A 419 2.86 18.60 -1.71
CA GLY A 419 3.29 19.15 -0.43
C GLY A 419 4.81 19.31 -0.30
N ARG A 420 5.58 18.98 -1.35
CA ARG A 420 7.04 19.15 -1.36
C ARG A 420 7.41 20.48 -2.00
N MET A 421 8.41 21.17 -1.47
CA MET A 421 8.95 22.37 -2.12
C MET A 421 9.95 21.96 -3.20
N PRO A 422 9.78 22.37 -4.47
CA PRO A 422 10.75 22.08 -5.52
C PRO A 422 12.12 22.67 -5.19
N LEU A 423 13.17 21.86 -5.34
CA LEU A 423 14.56 22.24 -5.10
C LEU A 423 15.34 22.27 -6.42
N ASN A 424 16.28 23.19 -6.52
CA ASN A 424 17.24 23.31 -7.62
C ASN A 424 18.65 23.45 -7.05
N THR A 425 19.64 23.11 -7.87
CA THR A 425 21.04 23.45 -7.59
C THR A 425 21.34 24.85 -8.16
N TYR A 426 21.97 25.71 -7.37
CA TYR A 426 22.43 27.02 -7.80
C TYR A 426 23.94 27.14 -7.64
N THR A 427 24.58 27.60 -8.71
CA THR A 427 26.01 27.92 -8.71
C THR A 427 26.19 29.37 -8.27
N VAL A 428 26.84 29.56 -7.13
CA VAL A 428 27.12 30.86 -6.54
C VAL A 428 27.98 31.70 -7.48
N ARG A 429 27.56 32.94 -7.73
CA ARG A 429 28.28 33.92 -8.56
C ARG A 429 29.11 34.86 -7.69
N ALA A 430 30.03 35.59 -8.32
CA ALA A 430 30.77 36.64 -7.63
C ALA A 430 29.81 37.71 -7.08
N GLY A 431 29.89 37.99 -5.77
CA GLY A 431 29.04 38.96 -5.07
C GLY A 431 27.73 38.40 -4.53
N ASP A 432 27.41 37.12 -4.75
CA ASP A 432 26.21 36.51 -4.17
C ASP A 432 26.34 36.36 -2.63
N THR A 433 25.29 36.76 -1.92
CA THR A 433 25.10 36.55 -0.49
C THR A 433 23.91 35.63 -0.27
N TRP A 434 23.76 35.10 0.95
CA TRP A 434 22.55 34.33 1.28
C TRP A 434 21.29 35.18 1.10
N GLU A 435 21.38 36.47 1.40
CA GLU A 435 20.32 37.45 1.29
C GLU A 435 19.95 37.73 -0.17
N SER A 436 20.95 37.95 -1.04
CA SER A 436 20.68 38.19 -2.47
C SER A 436 20.10 36.95 -3.17
N ILE A 437 20.58 35.75 -2.82
CA ILE A 437 20.02 34.50 -3.32
C ILE A 437 18.59 34.30 -2.79
N ALA A 438 18.36 34.56 -1.50
CA ALA A 438 17.05 34.44 -0.87
C ALA A 438 16.01 35.33 -1.55
N GLU A 439 16.35 36.60 -1.76
CA GLU A 439 15.51 37.58 -2.46
C GLU A 439 15.22 37.12 -3.89
N TYR A 440 16.25 36.73 -4.65
CA TYR A 440 16.09 36.24 -6.02
C TYR A 440 15.20 34.98 -6.12
N ARG A 441 15.23 34.12 -5.09
CA ARG A 441 14.42 32.89 -5.03
C ARG A 441 13.05 33.07 -4.38
N PHE A 442 12.72 34.27 -3.91
CA PHE A 442 11.51 34.55 -3.12
C PHE A 442 11.40 33.66 -1.86
N THR A 443 12.52 33.50 -1.16
CA THR A 443 12.63 32.68 0.06
C THR A 443 13.29 33.46 1.19
N LYS A 444 13.22 32.96 2.43
CA LYS A 444 13.92 33.58 3.56
C LYS A 444 15.38 33.10 3.62
N PRO A 445 16.36 33.97 3.95
CA PRO A 445 17.77 33.58 4.07
C PRO A 445 17.99 32.43 5.05
N GLU A 446 17.26 32.41 6.17
CA GLU A 446 17.31 31.33 7.17
C GLU A 446 16.94 29.96 6.59
N GLN A 447 15.91 29.90 5.74
CA GLN A 447 15.48 28.65 5.12
C GLN A 447 16.52 28.11 4.14
N LEU A 448 17.21 28.99 3.41
CA LEU A 448 18.31 28.61 2.53
C LEU A 448 19.53 28.11 3.32
N ARG A 449 19.86 28.77 4.43
CA ARG A 449 20.92 28.31 5.34
C ARG A 449 20.58 26.94 5.93
N ASP A 450 19.32 26.74 6.32
CA ASP A 450 18.84 25.47 6.85
C ASP A 450 18.93 24.32 5.84
N LEU A 451 18.60 24.60 4.57
CA LEU A 451 18.70 23.64 3.47
C LEU A 451 20.16 23.23 3.18
N ASN A 452 21.11 24.11 3.49
CA ASN A 452 22.53 23.92 3.27
C ASN A 452 23.33 23.84 4.58
N LYS A 453 22.75 23.29 5.65
CA LYS A 453 23.41 23.15 6.97
C LYS A 453 24.78 22.48 6.90
N SER A 454 25.00 21.59 5.93
CA SER A 454 26.28 20.93 5.68
C SER A 454 27.43 21.90 5.37
N LEU A 455 27.15 23.14 4.96
CA LEU A 455 28.15 24.18 4.73
C LEU A 455 28.61 24.89 6.01
N GLY A 456 28.01 24.57 7.18
CA GLY A 456 28.50 25.02 8.48
C GLY A 456 28.45 26.54 8.70
N GLY A 457 27.54 27.25 8.01
CA GLY A 457 27.39 28.70 8.15
C GLY A 457 28.50 29.55 7.53
N ARG A 458 29.41 28.95 6.76
CA ARG A 458 30.48 29.68 6.07
C ARG A 458 29.93 30.66 5.02
N ALA A 459 30.73 31.69 4.70
CA ALA A 459 30.44 32.56 3.57
C ALA A 459 30.47 31.80 2.23
N LEU A 460 29.58 32.19 1.34
CA LEU A 460 29.47 31.63 -0.01
C LEU A 460 30.69 32.03 -0.85
N LYS A 461 31.26 31.08 -1.59
CA LYS A 461 32.36 31.33 -2.54
C LYS A 461 31.86 31.17 -3.97
N PRO A 462 32.36 31.96 -4.94
CA PRO A 462 32.02 31.79 -6.34
C PRO A 462 32.34 30.35 -6.80
N GLY A 463 31.40 29.71 -7.48
CA GLY A 463 31.50 28.31 -7.92
C GLY A 463 30.93 27.27 -6.94
N ASP A 464 30.59 27.65 -5.71
CA ASP A 464 29.89 26.75 -4.78
C ASP A 464 28.55 26.30 -5.39
N GLN A 465 28.23 25.01 -5.23
CA GLN A 465 26.91 24.47 -5.56
C GLN A 465 26.08 24.40 -4.28
N VAL A 466 25.03 25.22 -4.21
CA VAL A 466 24.12 25.24 -3.07
C VAL A 466 22.73 24.77 -3.50
N THR A 467 22.06 24.02 -2.64
CA THR A 467 20.66 23.67 -2.86
C THR A 467 19.80 24.91 -2.56
N VAL A 468 18.91 25.26 -3.46
CA VAL A 468 17.99 26.38 -3.30
C VAL A 468 16.57 25.93 -3.61
N TYR A 469 15.59 26.60 -3.03
CA TYR A 469 14.23 26.46 -3.52
C TYR A 469 14.14 26.97 -4.95
N ALA A 470 13.47 26.20 -5.81
CA ALA A 470 13.29 26.61 -7.19
C ALA A 470 12.40 27.85 -7.23
N ARG A 471 12.85 28.87 -7.95
CA ARG A 471 12.08 30.10 -8.17
C ARG A 471 10.80 29.77 -8.96
N PRO A 472 9.60 30.22 -8.52
CA PRO A 472 8.41 30.14 -9.35
C PRO A 472 8.54 31.07 -10.57
N TRP A 473 8.18 30.55 -11.73
CA TRP A 473 8.28 31.25 -13.02
C TRP A 473 6.90 31.57 -13.61
N ALA A 474 5.84 31.18 -12.91
CA ALA A 474 4.44 31.38 -13.27
C ALA A 474 3.59 31.52 -11.98
N PRO A 475 2.33 32.00 -12.09
CA PRO A 475 1.46 32.21 -10.93
C PRO A 475 1.26 30.96 -10.09
N ASP A 476 1.01 31.14 -8.80
CA ASP A 476 0.51 30.10 -7.94
C ASP A 476 -0.96 29.80 -8.29
N LEU A 477 -1.28 28.53 -8.47
CA LEU A 477 -2.59 28.09 -8.95
C LEU A 477 -3.53 27.65 -7.83
N LYS A 478 -3.11 27.73 -6.56
CA LYS A 478 -3.98 27.42 -5.42
C LYS A 478 -5.15 28.40 -5.37
N GLY A 479 -6.36 27.84 -5.51
CA GLY A 479 -7.60 28.62 -5.49
C GLY A 479 -7.77 29.50 -6.73
N PHE A 480 -7.13 29.16 -7.85
CA PHE A 480 -7.30 29.88 -9.10
C PHE A 480 -8.78 30.16 -9.42
N ALA A 481 -9.08 31.39 -9.85
CA ALA A 481 -10.42 31.90 -10.16
C ALA A 481 -11.43 31.97 -8.99
N THR A 482 -11.02 31.69 -7.75
CA THR A 482 -11.80 32.08 -6.56
C THR A 482 -11.77 33.59 -6.34
N ARG A 483 -12.75 34.12 -5.60
CA ARG A 483 -12.78 35.54 -5.21
C ARG A 483 -11.51 35.98 -4.47
N GLU A 484 -10.96 35.14 -3.60
CA GLU A 484 -9.71 35.42 -2.87
C GLU A 484 -8.51 35.55 -3.82
N TRP A 485 -8.37 34.60 -4.75
CA TRP A 485 -7.28 34.61 -5.72
C TRP A 485 -7.37 35.83 -6.66
N LEU A 486 -8.58 36.13 -7.13
CA LEU A 486 -8.85 37.29 -7.98
C LEU A 486 -8.64 38.62 -7.23
N ALA A 487 -9.01 38.70 -5.95
CA ALA A 487 -8.72 39.88 -5.13
C ALA A 487 -7.22 40.15 -5.01
N GLY A 488 -6.41 39.10 -4.84
CA GLY A 488 -4.95 39.26 -4.85
C GLY A 488 -4.37 39.59 -6.23
N LEU A 489 -4.96 39.08 -7.31
CA LEU A 489 -4.57 39.43 -8.68
C LEU A 489 -4.86 40.90 -8.99
N MET A 490 -5.96 41.44 -8.45
CA MET A 490 -6.39 42.81 -8.64
C MET A 490 -5.91 43.76 -7.52
N ASP A 491 -4.91 43.35 -6.75
CA ASP A 491 -4.28 44.19 -5.72
C ASP A 491 -2.98 44.82 -6.27
N PRO A 492 -2.89 46.16 -6.35
CA PRO A 492 -1.70 46.87 -6.82
C PRO A 492 -0.38 46.47 -6.13
N ALA A 493 -0.44 46.10 -4.85
CA ALA A 493 0.74 45.74 -4.06
C ALA A 493 1.18 44.28 -4.26
N ARG A 494 0.32 43.43 -4.83
CA ARG A 494 0.56 41.99 -4.93
C ARG A 494 0.68 41.49 -6.36
N VAL A 495 0.06 42.16 -7.33
CA VAL A 495 -0.10 41.71 -8.72
C VAL A 495 1.22 41.36 -9.44
N ASP A 496 2.32 42.04 -9.08
CA ASP A 496 3.67 41.81 -9.62
C ASP A 496 4.58 40.98 -8.69
N GLY A 497 3.99 40.38 -7.65
CA GLY A 497 4.62 39.46 -6.74
C GLY A 497 4.69 38.02 -7.25
N PRO A 498 5.41 37.13 -6.54
CA PRO A 498 5.67 35.75 -6.98
C PRO A 498 4.43 34.86 -7.10
N ARG A 499 3.34 35.19 -6.39
CA ARG A 499 2.06 34.47 -6.48
C ARG A 499 1.33 34.73 -7.81
N PHE A 500 1.60 35.85 -8.47
CA PHE A 500 0.90 36.31 -9.68
C PHE A 500 1.89 36.54 -10.82
N PHE A 501 2.04 37.76 -11.34
CA PHE A 501 2.85 38.01 -12.54
C PHE A 501 4.36 38.14 -12.29
N GLY A 502 4.83 38.20 -11.04
CA GLY A 502 6.22 38.53 -10.69
C GLY A 502 7.31 37.61 -11.23
N GLY A 503 6.98 36.35 -11.51
CA GLY A 503 7.89 35.37 -12.14
C GLY A 503 7.81 35.32 -13.68
N THR A 504 6.87 36.05 -14.27
CA THR A 504 6.52 35.97 -15.70
C THR A 504 7.07 37.16 -16.49
N LYS A 505 7.11 37.05 -17.83
CA LYS A 505 7.41 38.20 -18.70
C LYS A 505 6.38 39.33 -18.64
N PHE A 506 5.22 39.08 -18.01
CA PHE A 506 4.13 40.04 -17.90
C PHE A 506 4.20 40.90 -16.63
N LYS A 507 5.24 40.76 -15.79
CA LYS A 507 5.45 41.58 -14.59
C LYS A 507 5.34 43.09 -14.88
N ASP A 508 5.84 43.53 -16.03
CA ASP A 508 5.78 44.93 -16.47
C ASP A 508 4.77 45.16 -17.62
N GLY A 509 3.88 44.18 -17.83
CA GLY A 509 2.89 44.14 -18.90
C GLY A 509 1.69 45.06 -18.67
N LYS A 510 0.83 45.15 -19.69
CA LYS A 510 -0.37 46.01 -19.68
C LYS A 510 -1.29 45.71 -18.49
N MET A 511 -1.52 44.43 -18.18
CA MET A 511 -2.41 44.03 -17.06
C MET A 511 -1.90 44.53 -15.71
N VAL A 512 -0.62 44.36 -15.40
CA VAL A 512 -0.03 44.81 -14.13
C VAL A 512 -0.11 46.34 -14.00
N LYS A 513 0.27 47.06 -15.07
CA LYS A 513 0.18 48.53 -15.11
C LYS A 513 -1.26 49.01 -14.94
N TRP A 514 -2.21 48.30 -15.55
CA TRP A 514 -3.62 48.60 -15.46
C TRP A 514 -4.15 48.40 -14.04
N VAL A 515 -3.82 47.29 -13.36
CA VAL A 515 -4.21 47.04 -11.96
C VAL A 515 -3.63 48.12 -11.05
N LYS A 516 -2.32 48.43 -11.18
CA LYS A 516 -1.67 49.47 -10.36
C LYS A 516 -2.29 50.86 -10.53
N LYS A 517 -2.88 51.15 -11.70
CA LYS A 517 -3.54 52.42 -11.99
C LYS A 517 -5.00 52.46 -11.56
N ASN A 518 -5.75 51.37 -11.77
CA ASN A 518 -7.22 51.40 -11.71
C ASN A 518 -7.82 50.69 -10.48
N CYS A 519 -7.10 49.77 -9.84
CA CYS A 519 -7.58 49.05 -8.66
C CYS A 519 -7.24 49.81 -7.36
N THR A 520 -7.73 51.04 -7.24
CA THR A 520 -7.51 51.90 -6.07
C THR A 520 -8.55 51.65 -4.98
N SER A 521 -8.28 52.11 -3.75
CA SER A 521 -9.20 52.01 -2.61
C SER A 521 -10.55 52.69 -2.88
N GLU A 522 -10.58 53.74 -3.71
CA GLU A 522 -11.80 54.48 -4.09
C GLU A 522 -12.75 53.61 -4.93
N LYS A 523 -12.22 52.68 -5.73
CA LYS A 523 -13.02 51.75 -6.54
C LYS A 523 -13.24 50.39 -5.88
N ALA A 524 -12.96 50.25 -4.59
CA ALA A 524 -13.03 48.95 -3.88
C ALA A 524 -14.42 48.28 -3.99
N GLY A 525 -15.50 49.06 -3.97
CA GLY A 525 -16.87 48.55 -4.12
C GLY A 525 -17.13 47.94 -5.51
N ASP A 526 -16.70 48.61 -6.58
CA ASP A 526 -16.85 48.12 -7.95
C ASP A 526 -15.91 46.97 -8.25
N LEU A 527 -14.69 47.02 -7.70
CA LEU A 527 -13.74 45.94 -7.77
C LEU A 527 -14.30 44.65 -7.16
N LYS A 528 -14.97 44.74 -6.01
CA LYS A 528 -15.65 43.59 -5.39
C LYS A 528 -16.73 42.99 -6.31
N LYS A 529 -17.50 43.83 -7.00
CA LYS A 529 -18.52 43.40 -7.99
C LYS A 529 -17.87 42.66 -9.16
N VAL A 530 -16.82 43.24 -9.75
CA VAL A 530 -16.08 42.66 -10.87
C VAL A 530 -15.43 41.31 -10.48
N ILE A 531 -14.82 41.23 -9.29
CA ILE A 531 -14.24 39.99 -8.75
C ILE A 531 -15.31 38.90 -8.61
N ALA A 532 -16.46 39.22 -8.04
CA ALA A 532 -17.55 38.26 -7.89
C ALA A 532 -18.06 37.79 -9.26
N ALA A 533 -18.22 38.70 -10.22
CA ALA A 533 -18.63 38.36 -11.58
C ALA A 533 -17.65 37.43 -12.29
N LEU A 534 -16.34 37.72 -12.25
CA LEU A 534 -15.31 36.86 -12.84
C LEU A 534 -15.20 35.52 -12.11
N SER A 535 -15.31 35.49 -10.79
CA SER A 535 -15.31 34.24 -10.02
C SER A 535 -16.52 33.36 -10.37
N ALA A 536 -17.69 33.96 -10.63
CA ALA A 536 -18.90 33.24 -10.99
C ALA A 536 -18.80 32.58 -12.38
N GLU A 537 -18.01 33.14 -13.31
CA GLU A 537 -17.71 32.50 -14.60
C GLU A 537 -17.04 31.12 -14.43
N ALA A 538 -16.26 30.96 -13.36
CA ALA A 538 -15.56 29.71 -13.08
C ALA A 538 -16.49 28.59 -12.59
N ARG A 539 -17.68 28.93 -12.04
CA ARG A 539 -18.65 27.97 -11.51
C ARG A 539 -17.99 26.95 -10.56
N LEU A 540 -17.20 27.43 -9.61
CA LEU A 540 -16.49 26.58 -8.65
C LEU A 540 -17.46 26.09 -7.57
N LYS A 541 -17.42 24.79 -7.21
CA LYS A 541 -18.23 24.27 -6.08
C LYS A 541 -18.03 25.06 -4.79
N SER A 542 -16.80 25.49 -4.51
CA SER A 542 -16.46 26.27 -3.31
C SER A 542 -17.07 27.68 -3.28
N GLN A 543 -17.53 28.21 -4.42
CA GLN A 543 -18.12 29.54 -4.55
C GLN A 543 -19.64 29.50 -4.76
N ALA A 544 -20.25 28.32 -4.95
CA ALA A 544 -21.67 28.19 -5.28
C ALA A 544 -22.62 28.84 -4.26
N GLY A 545 -22.31 28.75 -2.96
CA GLY A 545 -23.08 29.42 -1.89
C GLY A 545 -23.00 30.95 -1.99
N PRO A 546 -21.79 31.55 -1.94
CA PRO A 546 -21.59 32.98 -2.16
C PRO A 546 -22.15 33.48 -3.49
N ASP A 547 -22.04 32.72 -4.57
CA ASP A 547 -22.53 33.12 -5.90
C ASP A 547 -24.06 33.18 -5.94
N LYS A 548 -24.74 32.29 -5.23
CA LYS A 548 -26.20 32.35 -5.06
C LYS A 548 -26.63 33.56 -4.23
N ALA A 549 -25.91 33.87 -3.15
CA ALA A 549 -26.22 35.00 -2.29
C ALA A 549 -25.97 36.35 -2.99
N ASP A 550 -24.92 36.44 -3.80
CA ASP A 550 -24.45 37.66 -4.45
C ASP A 550 -24.90 37.78 -5.92
N ALA A 551 -26.02 37.16 -6.30
CA ALA A 551 -26.48 37.11 -7.68
C ALA A 551 -26.64 38.51 -8.33
N GLU A 552 -27.18 39.48 -7.59
CA GLU A 552 -27.33 40.85 -8.08
C GLU A 552 -25.98 41.58 -8.18
N LEU A 553 -25.09 41.34 -7.22
CA LEU A 553 -23.73 41.89 -7.22
C LEU A 553 -22.92 41.36 -8.41
N ILE A 554 -23.09 40.08 -8.77
CA ILE A 554 -22.52 39.47 -9.98
C ILE A 554 -23.08 40.13 -11.25
N LYS A 555 -24.37 40.40 -11.31
CA LYS A 555 -25.00 41.08 -12.46
C LYS A 555 -24.43 42.47 -12.66
N GLN A 556 -24.30 43.25 -11.58
CA GLN A 556 -23.65 44.58 -11.63
C GLN A 556 -22.18 44.47 -12.04
N GLY A 557 -21.45 43.48 -11.52
CA GLY A 557 -20.07 43.23 -11.89
C GLY A 557 -19.88 42.91 -13.37
N ARG A 558 -20.78 42.13 -13.98
CA ARG A 558 -20.76 41.86 -15.43
C ARG A 558 -20.97 43.12 -16.26
N ALA A 559 -21.86 44.02 -15.84
CA ALA A 559 -22.07 45.31 -16.50
C ALA A 559 -20.81 46.19 -16.41
N LEU A 560 -20.13 46.20 -15.25
CA LEU A 560 -18.87 46.92 -15.05
C LEU A 560 -17.73 46.38 -15.92
N ILE A 561 -17.64 45.06 -16.11
CA ILE A 561 -16.64 44.42 -17.00
C ILE A 561 -16.74 44.95 -18.44
N THR A 562 -17.96 45.09 -18.95
CA THR A 562 -18.25 45.58 -20.32
C THR A 562 -18.41 47.09 -20.42
N GLY A 563 -18.34 47.80 -19.29
CA GLY A 563 -18.65 49.23 -19.17
C GLY A 563 -17.50 49.97 -18.47
N ASP A 564 -17.81 50.65 -17.37
CA ASP A 564 -16.92 51.64 -16.73
C ASP A 564 -15.61 51.08 -16.16
N PHE A 565 -15.53 49.77 -15.91
CA PHE A 565 -14.28 49.11 -15.49
C PHE A 565 -13.42 48.69 -16.69
N ALA A 566 -13.93 48.81 -17.92
CA ALA A 566 -13.21 48.75 -19.18
C ALA A 566 -12.31 47.52 -19.36
N CYS A 567 -12.68 46.37 -18.78
CA CYS A 567 -11.94 45.12 -18.96
C CYS A 567 -11.92 44.70 -20.44
N THR A 568 -12.99 45.03 -21.17
CA THR A 568 -13.17 44.72 -22.59
C THR A 568 -12.27 45.51 -23.53
N ASP A 569 -11.55 46.54 -23.06
CA ASP A 569 -10.54 47.24 -23.86
C ASP A 569 -9.38 46.32 -24.26
N CYS A 570 -9.19 45.23 -23.51
CA CYS A 570 -8.13 44.24 -23.77
C CYS A 570 -8.67 42.81 -23.91
N HIS A 571 -9.79 42.49 -23.28
CA HIS A 571 -10.32 41.13 -23.17
C HIS A 571 -11.64 40.94 -23.92
N SER A 572 -11.82 39.79 -24.58
CA SER A 572 -13.18 39.36 -24.95
C SER A 572 -13.99 39.00 -23.71
N PHE A 573 -15.29 39.31 -23.71
CA PHE A 573 -16.24 38.87 -22.69
C PHE A 573 -17.66 38.76 -23.25
N GLY A 574 -18.21 37.55 -23.31
CA GLY A 574 -19.53 37.23 -23.87
C GLY A 574 -19.55 37.26 -25.40
N LYS A 575 -19.23 38.41 -26.01
CA LYS A 575 -19.03 38.55 -27.46
C LYS A 575 -17.54 38.48 -27.79
N LYS A 576 -17.22 37.78 -28.87
CA LYS A 576 -15.86 37.63 -29.36
C LYS A 576 -15.39 38.93 -30.00
N ASP A 577 -14.25 39.42 -29.54
CA ASP A 577 -13.54 40.55 -30.12
C ASP A 577 -12.27 40.02 -30.82
N PRO A 578 -12.17 40.11 -32.17
CA PRO A 578 -11.00 39.66 -32.91
C PRO A 578 -9.74 40.51 -32.65
N ASP A 579 -9.90 41.74 -32.15
CA ASP A 579 -8.79 42.65 -31.84
C ASP A 579 -8.34 42.56 -30.38
N ALA A 580 -8.98 41.70 -29.58
CA ALA A 580 -8.63 41.48 -28.19
C ALA A 580 -7.14 41.10 -28.04
N THR A 581 -6.47 41.77 -27.10
CA THR A 581 -5.02 41.62 -26.91
C THR A 581 -4.65 40.72 -25.73
N ALA A 582 -5.65 40.25 -24.98
CA ALA A 582 -5.53 39.45 -23.77
C ALA A 582 -6.55 38.28 -23.77
N PRO A 583 -6.37 37.27 -22.88
CA PRO A 583 -7.20 36.06 -22.90
C PRO A 583 -8.70 36.35 -22.74
N ASP A 584 -9.54 35.62 -23.47
CA ASP A 584 -11.00 35.66 -23.36
C ASP A 584 -11.43 35.33 -21.92
N LEU A 585 -12.23 36.23 -21.33
CA LEU A 585 -12.75 36.10 -19.97
C LEU A 585 -14.09 35.36 -19.92
N THR A 586 -14.68 35.05 -21.08
CA THR A 586 -15.94 34.29 -21.16
C THR A 586 -15.77 32.90 -20.56
N GLY A 587 -16.49 32.60 -19.46
CA GLY A 587 -16.30 31.35 -18.73
C GLY A 587 -14.92 31.23 -18.07
N TYR A 588 -14.25 32.35 -17.76
CA TYR A 588 -12.92 32.37 -17.11
C TYR A 588 -12.84 31.40 -15.93
N GLY A 589 -11.82 30.54 -15.92
CA GLY A 589 -11.62 29.56 -14.86
C GLY A 589 -12.60 28.38 -14.85
N SER A 590 -13.60 28.35 -15.73
CA SER A 590 -14.51 27.20 -15.87
C SER A 590 -13.76 25.94 -16.32
N ARG A 591 -14.35 24.77 -16.13
CA ARG A 591 -13.74 23.50 -16.57
C ARG A 591 -13.40 23.51 -18.06
N ALA A 592 -14.33 23.99 -18.89
CA ALA A 592 -14.12 24.08 -20.34
C ALA A 592 -13.02 25.09 -20.70
N TRP A 593 -12.99 26.24 -20.02
CA TRP A 593 -11.97 27.27 -20.23
C TRP A 593 -10.58 26.75 -19.86
N LEU A 594 -10.42 26.13 -18.68
CA LEU A 594 -9.14 25.58 -18.23
C LEU A 594 -8.66 24.43 -19.12
N LEU A 595 -9.56 23.53 -19.54
CA LEU A 595 -9.20 22.46 -20.47
C LEU A 595 -8.65 23.02 -21.78
N ARG A 596 -9.33 24.01 -22.38
CA ARG A 596 -8.87 24.67 -23.61
C ARG A 596 -7.55 25.41 -23.40
N PHE A 597 -7.43 26.14 -22.28
CA PHE A 597 -6.24 26.92 -21.95
C PHE A 597 -5.00 26.04 -21.76
N ILE A 598 -5.11 24.97 -20.97
CA ILE A 598 -4.01 24.04 -20.73
C ILE A 598 -3.70 23.23 -22.00
N SER A 599 -4.72 22.86 -22.78
CA SER A 599 -4.52 22.12 -24.03
C SER A 599 -3.70 22.92 -25.04
N ASN A 600 -4.07 24.19 -25.27
CA ASN A 600 -3.36 25.06 -26.20
C ASN A 600 -3.41 26.55 -25.76
N PRO A 601 -2.43 27.02 -24.97
CA PRO A 601 -2.35 28.43 -24.57
C PRO A 601 -1.98 29.38 -25.72
N ASN A 602 -1.53 28.85 -26.87
CA ASN A 602 -1.23 29.61 -28.08
C ASN A 602 -2.47 29.85 -28.96
N HIS A 603 -3.65 29.37 -28.54
CA HIS A 603 -4.89 29.66 -29.26
C HIS A 603 -5.18 31.17 -29.26
N ALA A 604 -5.85 31.66 -30.32
CA ALA A 604 -6.14 33.09 -30.49
C ALA A 604 -6.97 33.68 -29.33
N ASP A 605 -7.88 32.88 -28.78
CA ASP A 605 -8.69 33.25 -27.61
C ASP A 605 -7.88 33.40 -26.30
N PHE A 606 -6.58 33.09 -26.29
CA PHE A 606 -5.73 33.19 -25.09
C PHE A 606 -4.53 34.11 -25.30
N TYR A 607 -3.30 33.59 -25.32
CA TYR A 607 -2.10 34.40 -25.48
C TYR A 607 -1.58 34.41 -26.90
N GLY A 608 -2.03 33.52 -27.80
CA GLY A 608 -1.53 33.49 -29.17
C GLY A 608 0.00 33.40 -29.24
N LYS A 609 0.61 34.23 -30.08
CA LYS A 609 2.08 34.41 -30.18
C LYS A 609 2.70 35.07 -28.94
N ARG A 610 1.90 35.66 -28.04
CA ARG A 610 2.36 36.31 -26.81
C ARG A 610 2.49 35.34 -25.64
N ASN A 611 2.19 34.05 -25.79
CA ASN A 611 2.45 33.07 -24.73
C ASN A 611 3.92 33.14 -24.26
N ASP A 612 4.14 33.05 -22.96
CA ASP A 612 5.49 33.16 -22.37
C ASP A 612 6.29 31.90 -22.63
N ARG A 613 5.94 30.83 -21.92
CA ARG A 613 6.68 29.55 -21.94
C ARG A 613 5.80 28.34 -21.65
N MET A 614 4.47 28.52 -21.56
CA MET A 614 3.57 27.42 -21.25
C MET A 614 3.44 26.51 -22.48
N PRO A 615 3.70 25.19 -22.36
CA PRO A 615 3.58 24.30 -23.50
C PRO A 615 2.10 24.07 -23.84
N ALA A 616 1.81 23.82 -25.12
CA ALA A 616 0.52 23.26 -25.54
C ALA A 616 0.49 21.77 -25.21
N PHE A 617 -0.12 21.42 -24.08
CA PHE A 617 -0.03 20.08 -23.50
C PHE A 617 -0.68 19.01 -24.38
N ALA A 618 -1.81 19.33 -25.02
CA ALA A 618 -2.51 18.41 -25.91
C ALA A 618 -1.75 18.27 -27.24
N ASP A 619 -1.39 19.38 -27.87
CA ASP A 619 -0.71 19.40 -29.18
C ASP A 619 0.65 18.69 -29.12
N LYS A 620 1.38 18.85 -28.00
CA LYS A 620 2.66 18.17 -27.77
C LYS A 620 2.52 16.77 -27.17
N LYS A 621 1.29 16.27 -26.97
CA LYS A 621 0.98 14.97 -26.36
C LYS A 621 1.68 14.75 -25.01
N ILE A 622 1.85 15.83 -24.24
CA ILE A 622 2.42 15.77 -22.88
C ILE A 622 1.40 15.16 -21.92
N LEU A 623 0.12 15.53 -22.09
CA LEU A 623 -1.00 14.98 -21.34
C LEU A 623 -2.08 14.52 -22.32
N ASP A 624 -2.68 13.36 -22.03
CA ASP A 624 -3.88 12.92 -22.74
C ASP A 624 -5.14 13.63 -22.22
N ALA A 625 -6.28 13.45 -22.90
CA ALA A 625 -7.54 14.10 -22.55
C ALA A 625 -8.02 13.76 -21.12
N LYS A 626 -7.75 12.54 -20.65
CA LYS A 626 -8.15 12.09 -19.31
C LYS A 626 -7.29 12.77 -18.25
N GLN A 627 -5.98 12.78 -18.43
CA GLN A 627 -5.04 13.46 -17.54
C GLN A 627 -5.29 14.97 -17.47
N LEU A 628 -5.59 15.60 -18.61
CA LEU A 628 -6.02 17.00 -18.66
C LEU A 628 -7.29 17.24 -17.85
N GLY A 629 -8.28 16.34 -17.96
CA GLY A 629 -9.49 16.35 -17.13
C GLY A 629 -9.17 16.29 -15.65
N LEU A 630 -8.41 15.28 -15.21
CA LEU A 630 -8.04 15.07 -13.81
C LEU A 630 -7.27 16.26 -13.22
N LEU A 631 -6.29 16.78 -13.96
CA LEU A 631 -5.53 17.96 -13.55
C LEU A 631 -6.43 19.19 -13.43
N THR A 632 -7.33 19.41 -14.40
CA THR A 632 -8.26 20.55 -14.39
C THR A 632 -9.23 20.45 -13.23
N ASP A 633 -9.82 19.28 -13.00
CA ASP A 633 -10.77 19.04 -11.92
C ASP A 633 -10.07 19.20 -10.56
N TRP A 634 -8.79 18.78 -10.44
CA TRP A 634 -7.99 19.01 -9.24
C TRP A 634 -7.63 20.50 -9.02
N LEU A 635 -7.27 21.25 -10.06
CA LEU A 635 -7.01 22.69 -9.90
C LEU A 635 -8.26 23.45 -9.44
N ARG A 636 -9.44 22.98 -9.83
CA ARG A 636 -10.72 23.59 -9.51
C ARG A 636 -11.32 23.18 -8.16
N GLY A 637 -10.74 22.21 -7.44
CA GLY A 637 -11.38 21.71 -6.23
C GLY A 637 -12.51 20.68 -6.49
N GLU A 638 -12.58 20.11 -7.69
CA GLU A 638 -13.72 19.32 -8.18
C GLU A 638 -13.49 17.81 -8.03
N TRP A 639 -13.59 17.32 -6.80
CA TRP A 639 -13.61 15.88 -6.50
C TRP A 639 -14.60 15.56 -5.40
N TYR A 640 -14.87 14.28 -5.20
CA TYR A 640 -15.69 13.83 -4.09
C TYR A 640 -14.99 14.08 -2.76
N VAL A 641 -15.65 14.82 -1.87
CA VAL A 641 -15.21 15.02 -0.48
C VAL A 641 -16.29 14.39 0.40
N PRO A 642 -15.96 13.40 1.24
CA PRO A 642 -16.95 12.80 2.13
C PRO A 642 -17.51 13.86 3.08
N PRO A 643 -18.80 13.80 3.45
CA PRO A 643 -19.37 14.70 4.45
C PRO A 643 -18.57 14.57 5.75
N LYS A 644 -18.26 15.70 6.40
CA LYS A 644 -17.66 15.67 7.75
C LYS A 644 -18.65 14.97 8.69
N ASN A 645 -18.20 13.91 9.37
CA ASN A 645 -19.00 13.07 10.29
C ASN A 645 -20.08 13.89 11.03
N GLY A 646 -21.37 13.60 10.78
CA GLY A 646 -22.48 14.24 11.50
C GLY A 646 -23.76 14.50 10.71
N THR A 647 -23.77 14.33 9.39
CA THR A 647 -25.02 14.40 8.60
C THR A 647 -25.12 13.18 7.70
N LYS A 648 -25.58 12.07 8.27
CA LYS A 648 -26.38 11.08 7.54
C LYS A 648 -27.84 11.33 7.91
#